data_AF-A0A1I4V1P8-F1
#
_entry.id   AF-A0A1I4V1P8-F1
#
_cell.length_a   1.000
_cell.length_b   1.000
_cell.length_c   1.000
_cell.angle_alpha   90.00
_cell.angle_beta   90.00
_cell.angle_gamma   90.00
#
_symmetry.space_group_name_H-M   'P 1'
#
loop_
_entity.id
_entity.type
_entity.pdbx_description
1 polymer ?
#
loop_
_entity_poly.entity_id
_entity_poly.type
_entity_poly.pdbx_seq_one_letter_code
_entity_poly.pdbx_strand_id
1 'polypeptide(L)'
;MRRFNIASVPGRIVMALLAIAALAGTYHLMQTGLGKLAEARQMQRLPETPIGALAQGPYIIAGEVGVATGTVTTPYSNTEAVYYRYKLEEEYRDSDGDRRVRTLDSGARGGSFRVQDESGDVLVDPGHNLSSVEWTIGRSYRTRSGDRIYSEWALEPGETARIIGHYDSEAQAIMFSDLEAFSLPALISDRPLEADSGDRLFGAAIRISVATGLLALGLALGLTALKVHRFWVYVLAMTLAVTGTLSALGVAKLKQEWSAIATLYEARYEQLNGHKNNPLLLADVAALQQLIRQSTSGWLDRWMFRSLVEKRLPLPDLDDQTTARVQEIVENQPQGRYQHSIKSWIFAAGSAVLSVLLIFLAIRTVKLKRLIEAVPTSSTRGLSFGLSELKGMVDVDDAHPPIRDPLKNEKCVAYAYKVEEREGGGKDDKWRTVEERSDRVPFWLEDPHGKVLVHPEGATIEYPKFHQETRGDRRYTVRLLDTFVNVYCLGFAGLDKEQSDRLSIRQDDSSPFLISAKEEQDIVLDRGARGFVGIALSLGLSLFSATTVFAADGTFSPDNLMMAALAVPLLLCIYIGILHYNDIVFLKNRVNRARANIDTILQQRHDLWPNLEKVVKASMAHEKQLLKAIAQLRAANPATMETGKNVEKLIGFEQKVTRAMQARIENYPELKNNEVIGKFMAIMAETENYLSLLRNSYTESAMIYNTRIQSFPDLILAKLFRFRAAPRLT
;
A
#
# COMPACT_ATOMS: atom_id res chain seq x y z
N MET A 1 -0.79 -3.57 -27.51
CA MET A 1 -0.87 -2.46 -26.55
C MET A 1 0.52 -2.21 -25.95
N ARG A 2 1.09 -1.00 -26.09
CA ARG A 2 2.31 -0.62 -25.35
C ARG A 2 1.96 -0.72 -23.85
N ARG A 3 2.60 -1.63 -23.12
CA ARG A 3 2.48 -1.66 -21.66
C ARG A 3 2.97 -0.30 -21.16
N PHE A 4 2.11 0.45 -20.47
CA PHE A 4 2.48 1.74 -19.88
C PHE A 4 3.66 1.51 -18.94
N ASN A 5 4.83 2.03 -19.32
CA ASN A 5 6.04 1.87 -18.52
C ASN A 5 6.10 3.01 -17.50
N ILE A 6 5.78 2.68 -16.26
CA ILE A 6 5.76 3.62 -15.13
C ILE A 6 7.16 4.22 -14.88
N ALA A 7 8.24 3.49 -15.18
CA ALA A 7 9.61 3.96 -15.02
C ALA A 7 10.07 4.94 -16.10
N SER A 8 9.36 5.01 -17.24
CA SER A 8 9.67 5.96 -18.31
C SER A 8 9.45 7.42 -17.89
N VAL A 9 10.13 8.38 -18.55
CA VAL A 9 9.89 9.82 -18.34
C VAL A 9 8.40 10.19 -18.43
N PRO A 10 7.65 9.83 -19.50
CA PRO A 10 6.21 10.12 -19.56
C PRO A 10 5.41 9.40 -18.48
N GLY A 11 5.79 8.16 -18.12
CA GLY A 11 5.18 7.43 -17.00
C GLY A 11 5.31 8.19 -15.69
N ARG A 12 6.49 8.73 -15.39
CA ARG A 12 6.77 9.52 -14.18
C ARG A 12 6.05 10.85 -14.15
N ILE A 13 5.90 11.52 -15.30
CA ILE A 13 5.11 12.76 -15.39
C ILE A 13 3.65 12.49 -15.03
N VAL A 14 3.06 11.42 -15.57
CA VAL A 14 1.69 11.01 -15.21
C VAL A 14 1.58 10.70 -13.72
N MET A 15 2.55 9.98 -13.15
CA MET A 15 2.58 9.67 -11.72
C MET A 15 2.67 10.93 -10.85
N ALA A 16 3.48 11.92 -11.26
CA ALA A 16 3.59 13.20 -10.57
C ALA A 16 2.28 14.00 -10.65
N LEU A 17 1.61 14.02 -11.81
CA LEU A 17 0.30 14.67 -11.97
C LEU A 17 -0.77 13.99 -11.10
N LEU A 18 -0.80 12.66 -11.08
CA LEU A 18 -1.70 11.90 -10.20
C LEU A 18 -1.39 12.15 -8.72
N ALA A 19 -0.11 12.25 -8.35
CA ALA A 19 0.31 12.60 -6.99
C ALA A 19 -0.21 13.98 -6.59
N ILE A 20 -0.03 14.99 -7.44
CA ILE A 20 -0.53 16.35 -7.20
C ILE A 20 -2.05 16.37 -7.07
N ALA A 21 -2.77 15.68 -7.98
CA ALA A 21 -4.22 15.58 -7.91
C ALA A 21 -4.70 14.90 -6.62
N ALA A 22 -4.04 13.81 -6.19
CA ALA A 22 -4.35 13.13 -4.94
C ALA A 22 -4.07 14.01 -3.70
N LEU A 23 -2.97 14.76 -3.69
CA LEU A 23 -2.63 15.69 -2.60
C LEU A 23 -3.59 16.90 -2.55
N ALA A 24 -4.00 17.43 -3.70
CA ALA A 24 -5.02 18.47 -3.78
C ALA A 24 -6.39 17.98 -3.29
N GLY A 25 -6.79 16.78 -3.73
CA GLY A 25 -8.01 16.11 -3.25
C GLY A 25 -7.95 15.84 -1.74
N THR A 26 -6.79 15.41 -1.23
CA THR A 26 -6.53 15.25 0.21
C THR A 26 -6.76 16.56 0.96
N TYR A 27 -6.15 17.65 0.52
CA TYR A 27 -6.29 18.95 1.19
C TYR A 27 -7.75 19.41 1.23
N HIS A 28 -8.46 19.33 0.10
CA HIS A 28 -9.86 19.73 0.03
C HIS A 28 -10.78 18.87 0.91
N LEU A 29 -10.65 17.54 0.84
CA LEU A 29 -11.45 16.62 1.65
C LEU A 29 -11.11 16.70 3.14
N MET A 30 -9.84 16.93 3.49
CA MET A 30 -9.42 17.09 4.88
C MET A 30 -9.97 18.40 5.46
N GLN A 31 -9.89 19.53 4.74
CA GLN A 31 -10.44 20.81 5.19
C GLN A 31 -11.95 20.74 5.39
N THR A 32 -12.69 20.23 4.40
CA THR A 32 -14.14 20.09 4.48
C THR A 32 -14.58 19.04 5.51
N GLY A 33 -13.82 17.96 5.66
CA GLY A 33 -14.06 16.93 6.66
C GLY A 33 -13.85 17.43 8.09
N LEU A 34 -12.72 18.10 8.35
CA LEU A 34 -12.41 18.71 9.65
C LEU A 34 -13.37 19.87 9.98
N GLY A 35 -13.86 20.61 8.98
CA GLY A 35 -14.91 21.61 9.16
C GLY A 35 -16.21 20.99 9.68
N LYS A 36 -16.71 19.94 9.01
CA LYS A 36 -17.90 19.20 9.46
C LYS A 36 -17.74 18.55 10.83
N LEU A 37 -16.52 18.09 11.14
CA LEU A 37 -16.21 17.55 12.46
C LEU A 37 -16.33 18.64 13.54
N ALA A 38 -15.75 19.81 13.29
CA ALA A 38 -15.84 20.95 14.18
C ALA A 38 -17.30 21.36 14.42
N GLU A 39 -18.09 21.49 13.36
CA GLU A 39 -19.53 21.79 13.44
C GLU A 39 -20.28 20.79 14.33
N ALA A 40 -20.09 19.49 14.09
CA ALA A 40 -20.78 18.47 14.87
C ALA A 40 -20.38 18.50 16.36
N ARG A 41 -19.09 18.73 16.65
CA ARG A 41 -18.60 18.84 18.04
C ARG A 41 -19.10 20.12 18.73
N GLN A 42 -19.19 21.24 18.01
CA GLN A 42 -19.75 22.47 18.58
C GLN A 42 -21.24 22.34 18.86
N MET A 43 -22.00 21.69 17.96
CA MET A 43 -23.41 21.39 18.20
C MET A 43 -23.64 20.57 19.48
N GLN A 44 -22.70 19.67 19.82
CA GLN A 44 -22.78 18.88 21.07
C GLN A 44 -22.35 19.67 22.33
N ARG A 45 -21.64 20.80 22.16
CA ARG A 45 -21.15 21.64 23.26
C ARG A 45 -22.10 22.78 23.62
N LEU A 46 -23.01 23.15 22.71
CA LEU A 46 -23.96 24.23 22.90
C LEU A 46 -25.28 23.69 23.44
N PRO A 47 -25.82 24.24 24.54
CA PRO A 47 -27.15 23.88 25.02
C PRO A 47 -28.22 24.32 24.03
N GLU A 48 -29.37 23.62 24.03
CA GLU A 48 -30.60 24.15 23.44
C GLU A 48 -31.09 25.29 24.35
N THR A 49 -30.92 26.53 23.88
CA THR A 49 -31.16 27.74 24.65
C THR A 49 -32.64 28.13 24.59
N PRO A 50 -33.31 28.37 25.74
CA PRO A 50 -34.67 28.92 25.76
C PRO A 50 -34.72 30.30 25.08
N ILE A 51 -35.77 30.60 24.34
CA ILE A 51 -35.91 31.87 23.60
C ILE A 51 -35.82 33.09 24.53
N GLY A 52 -36.36 33.01 25.75
CA GLY A 52 -36.27 34.06 26.77
C GLY A 52 -34.87 34.27 27.37
N ALA A 53 -33.91 33.40 27.04
CA ALA A 53 -32.49 33.53 27.41
C ALA A 53 -31.63 34.11 26.28
N LEU A 54 -32.21 34.43 25.11
CA LEU A 54 -31.44 34.95 23.99
C LEU A 54 -30.84 36.33 24.29
N ALA A 55 -29.56 36.46 23.98
CA ALA A 55 -28.80 37.70 23.96
C ALA A 55 -27.97 37.76 22.68
N GLN A 56 -27.27 38.85 22.38
CA GLN A 56 -26.53 38.98 21.10
C GLN A 56 -25.58 37.79 20.86
N GLY A 57 -25.70 37.03 19.77
CA GLY A 57 -24.75 35.92 19.52
C GLY A 57 -25.34 34.69 18.86
N PRO A 58 -24.53 33.64 18.64
CA PRO A 58 -24.98 32.37 18.08
C PRO A 58 -25.67 31.49 19.12
N TYR A 59 -26.81 30.87 18.78
CA TYR A 59 -27.59 29.98 19.64
C TYR A 59 -28.12 28.76 18.88
N ILE A 60 -28.44 27.70 19.64
CA ILE A 60 -29.29 26.60 19.19
C ILE A 60 -30.62 26.79 19.91
N ILE A 61 -31.70 26.97 19.16
CA ILE A 61 -33.06 27.07 19.73
C ILE A 61 -33.95 25.96 19.18
N ALA A 62 -34.99 25.62 19.92
CA ALA A 62 -36.02 24.69 19.50
C ALA A 62 -37.39 25.25 19.88
N GLY A 63 -38.38 25.17 18.98
CA GLY A 63 -39.73 25.63 19.28
C GLY A 63 -40.71 25.33 18.15
N GLU A 64 -41.98 25.64 18.40
CA GLU A 64 -43.07 25.51 17.46
C GLU A 64 -43.02 26.64 16.41
N VAL A 65 -43.18 26.30 15.14
CA VAL A 65 -43.13 27.22 14.01
C VAL A 65 -44.46 27.96 13.90
N GLY A 66 -44.41 29.29 13.98
CA GLY A 66 -45.52 30.21 13.77
C GLY A 66 -45.35 31.08 12.52
N VAL A 67 -46.41 31.82 12.18
CA VAL A 67 -46.44 32.70 11.00
C VAL A 67 -45.99 34.12 11.38
N ALA A 68 -45.13 34.73 10.55
CA ALA A 68 -44.72 36.14 10.73
C ALA A 68 -45.21 37.05 9.59
N THR A 69 -44.69 36.86 8.36
CA THR A 69 -44.98 37.73 7.19
C THR A 69 -46.01 37.15 6.22
N GLY A 70 -46.50 35.93 6.48
CA GLY A 70 -47.44 35.17 5.66
C GLY A 70 -46.96 33.73 5.43
N THR A 71 -47.82 32.89 4.86
CA THR A 71 -47.49 31.53 4.42
C THR A 71 -47.25 31.49 2.91
N VAL A 72 -46.44 30.55 2.46
CA VAL A 72 -46.24 30.22 1.06
C VAL A 72 -46.92 28.88 0.76
N THR A 73 -47.63 28.80 -0.36
CA THR A 73 -48.34 27.58 -0.76
C THR A 73 -47.42 26.66 -1.55
N THR A 74 -47.36 25.38 -1.16
CA THR A 74 -46.57 24.37 -1.86
C THR A 74 -47.14 24.06 -3.25
N PRO A 75 -46.30 23.82 -4.27
CA PRO A 75 -46.73 23.73 -5.66
C PRO A 75 -47.51 22.45 -6.03
N TYR A 76 -47.36 21.35 -5.29
CA TYR A 76 -47.95 20.05 -5.61
C TYR A 76 -48.99 19.59 -4.58
N SER A 77 -48.73 19.75 -3.28
CA SER A 77 -49.70 19.39 -2.22
C SER A 77 -50.65 20.53 -1.86
N ASN A 78 -50.34 21.77 -2.25
CA ASN A 78 -51.15 22.96 -1.98
C ASN A 78 -51.35 23.22 -0.46
N THR A 79 -50.36 22.82 0.35
CA THR A 79 -50.29 23.07 1.79
C THR A 79 -49.67 24.44 2.09
N GLU A 80 -50.07 25.05 3.20
CA GLU A 80 -49.47 26.30 3.67
C GLU A 80 -48.21 26.01 4.48
N ALA A 81 -47.09 26.62 4.07
CA ALA A 81 -45.80 26.41 4.69
C ALA A 81 -45.08 27.75 4.93
N VAL A 82 -44.14 27.81 5.86
CA VAL A 82 -43.23 28.97 5.99
C VAL A 82 -42.03 28.86 5.04
N TYR A 83 -41.68 27.63 4.66
CA TYR A 83 -40.66 27.30 3.69
C TYR A 83 -41.06 26.02 2.95
N TYR A 84 -40.78 25.98 1.65
CA TYR A 84 -40.79 24.73 0.91
C TYR A 84 -39.64 24.64 -0.10
N ARG A 85 -39.24 23.40 -0.38
CA ARG A 85 -38.43 23.01 -1.52
C ARG A 85 -39.17 21.93 -2.29
N TYR A 86 -39.16 22.01 -3.61
CA TYR A 86 -39.77 21.01 -4.47
C TYR A 86 -38.79 20.50 -5.52
N LYS A 87 -39.04 19.28 -5.99
CA LYS A 87 -38.28 18.65 -7.06
C LYS A 87 -39.21 17.86 -7.96
N LEU A 88 -39.18 18.17 -9.26
CA LEU A 88 -39.80 17.39 -10.32
C LEU A 88 -38.73 16.55 -11.00
N GLU A 89 -38.91 15.24 -10.97
CA GLU A 89 -38.00 14.29 -11.59
C GLU A 89 -38.74 13.46 -12.65
N GLU A 90 -38.00 12.97 -13.65
CA GLU A 90 -38.51 12.05 -14.67
C GLU A 90 -37.64 10.81 -14.72
N GLU A 91 -38.28 9.64 -14.63
CA GLU A 91 -37.66 8.34 -14.81
C GLU A 91 -37.65 7.99 -16.31
N TYR A 92 -36.48 7.79 -16.89
CA TYR A 92 -36.32 7.41 -18.30
C TYR A 92 -35.42 6.19 -18.41
N ARG A 93 -35.53 5.45 -19.52
CA ARG A 93 -34.58 4.37 -19.84
C ARG A 93 -33.45 4.94 -20.69
N ASP A 94 -32.21 4.64 -20.31
CA ASP A 94 -31.07 4.90 -21.17
C ASP A 94 -31.01 3.91 -22.34
N SER A 95 -30.02 4.09 -23.22
CA SER A 95 -29.80 3.24 -24.38
C SER A 95 -29.52 1.77 -24.05
N ASP A 96 -29.11 1.50 -22.81
CA ASP A 96 -28.80 0.14 -22.31
C ASP A 96 -30.03 -0.50 -21.64
N GLY A 97 -31.15 0.23 -21.57
CA GLY A 97 -32.40 -0.22 -20.99
C GLY A 97 -32.51 -0.01 -19.48
N ASP A 98 -31.49 0.59 -18.85
CA ASP A 98 -31.44 0.87 -17.42
C ASP A 98 -32.28 2.10 -17.08
N ARG A 99 -33.04 2.01 -15.99
CA ARG A 99 -33.86 3.12 -15.51
C ARG A 99 -33.00 4.14 -14.77
N ARG A 100 -33.06 5.40 -15.21
CA ARG A 100 -32.40 6.55 -14.59
C ARG A 100 -33.40 7.64 -14.30
N VAL A 101 -33.04 8.52 -13.38
CA VAL A 101 -33.87 9.67 -12.99
C VAL A 101 -33.13 10.96 -13.32
N ARG A 102 -33.81 11.92 -13.95
CA ARG A 102 -33.29 13.27 -14.18
C ARG A 102 -34.20 14.31 -13.53
N THR A 103 -33.61 15.37 -12.98
CA THR A 103 -34.36 16.54 -12.48
C THR A 103 -34.84 17.36 -13.67
N LEU A 104 -36.15 17.56 -13.81
CA LEU A 104 -36.74 18.46 -14.80
C LEU A 104 -36.87 19.88 -14.27
N ASP A 105 -37.25 20.01 -13.00
CA ASP A 105 -37.47 21.30 -12.35
C ASP A 105 -37.22 21.18 -10.84
N SER A 106 -36.78 22.26 -10.22
CA SER A 106 -36.58 22.35 -8.78
C SER A 106 -36.51 23.80 -8.34
N GLY A 107 -37.11 24.10 -7.19
CA GLY A 107 -37.04 25.42 -6.59
C GLY A 107 -37.25 25.38 -5.10
N ALA A 108 -36.99 26.51 -4.45
CA ALA A 108 -37.27 26.74 -3.04
C ALA A 108 -37.86 28.13 -2.86
N ARG A 109 -38.77 28.26 -1.90
CA ARG A 109 -39.35 29.54 -1.50
C ARG A 109 -39.64 29.50 -0.01
N GLY A 110 -39.45 30.62 0.65
CA GLY A 110 -39.71 30.78 2.07
C GLY A 110 -39.62 32.24 2.45
N GLY A 111 -40.11 32.56 3.63
CA GLY A 111 -40.05 33.91 4.20
C GLY A 111 -39.62 33.86 5.66
N SER A 112 -39.59 35.02 6.30
CA SER A 112 -39.36 35.10 7.74
C SER A 112 -40.58 34.55 8.49
N PHE A 113 -40.33 33.80 9.55
CA PHE A 113 -41.35 33.11 10.35
C PHE A 113 -41.05 33.25 11.85
N ARG A 114 -42.00 32.92 12.71
CA ARG A 114 -41.78 32.96 14.17
C ARG A 114 -41.48 31.56 14.70
N VAL A 115 -40.71 31.49 15.76
CA VAL A 115 -40.56 30.28 16.56
C VAL A 115 -40.91 30.61 18.00
N GLN A 116 -41.69 29.74 18.63
CA GLN A 116 -42.20 29.93 19.98
C GLN A 116 -41.87 28.73 20.87
N ASP A 117 -41.45 29.00 22.10
CA ASP A 117 -41.30 28.01 23.16
C ASP A 117 -42.04 28.48 24.44
N GLU A 118 -41.86 27.77 25.56
CA GLU A 118 -42.50 28.14 26.83
C GLU A 118 -41.98 29.46 27.43
N SER A 119 -40.83 29.94 26.96
CA SER A 119 -40.13 31.11 27.50
C SER A 119 -40.32 32.39 26.66
N GLY A 120 -40.70 32.28 25.38
CA GLY A 120 -40.99 33.43 24.53
C GLY A 120 -41.16 33.09 23.04
N ASP A 121 -41.22 34.12 22.20
CA ASP A 121 -41.24 34.01 20.75
C ASP A 121 -40.16 34.88 20.09
N VAL A 122 -39.61 34.41 18.97
CA VAL A 122 -38.58 35.12 18.21
C VAL A 122 -38.82 35.06 16.71
N LEU A 123 -38.48 36.14 16.00
CA LEU A 123 -38.49 36.16 14.54
C LEU A 123 -37.26 35.43 14.00
N VAL A 124 -37.44 34.56 13.02
CA VAL A 124 -36.37 33.93 12.27
C VAL A 124 -36.38 34.50 10.87
N ASP A 125 -35.28 35.14 10.49
CA ASP A 125 -35.12 35.69 9.16
C ASP A 125 -34.01 34.95 8.38
N PRO A 126 -34.37 34.00 7.49
CA PRO A 126 -33.40 33.32 6.63
C PRO A 126 -32.81 34.24 5.55
N GLY A 127 -33.32 35.47 5.40
CA GLY A 127 -32.89 36.42 4.39
C GLY A 127 -33.32 36.04 2.97
N HIS A 128 -32.87 36.82 1.98
CA HIS A 128 -33.26 36.62 0.59
C HIS A 128 -32.60 35.40 -0.07
N ASN A 129 -31.40 35.02 0.38
CA ASN A 129 -30.67 33.90 -0.19
C ASN A 129 -30.91 32.62 0.63
N LEU A 130 -32.02 31.93 0.39
CA LEU A 130 -32.37 30.69 1.09
C LEU A 130 -31.33 29.56 0.95
N SER A 131 -30.40 29.66 -0.01
CA SER A 131 -29.33 28.68 -0.21
C SER A 131 -28.16 28.82 0.76
N SER A 132 -28.03 29.95 1.48
CA SER A 132 -27.02 30.11 2.52
C SER A 132 -27.38 29.41 3.83
N VAL A 133 -28.64 29.00 3.98
CA VAL A 133 -29.13 28.24 5.14
C VAL A 133 -29.31 26.79 4.74
N GLU A 134 -28.80 25.86 5.55
CA GLU A 134 -29.04 24.43 5.37
C GLU A 134 -30.42 24.07 5.91
N TRP A 135 -31.32 23.69 5.01
CA TRP A 135 -32.67 23.25 5.34
C TRP A 135 -32.73 21.72 5.39
N THR A 136 -32.88 21.19 6.59
CA THR A 136 -32.97 19.75 6.83
C THR A 136 -34.37 19.39 7.27
N ILE A 137 -35.27 19.36 6.30
CA ILE A 137 -36.69 19.09 6.52
C ILE A 137 -37.03 17.72 5.95
N GLY A 138 -37.92 17.00 6.61
CA GLY A 138 -38.55 15.76 6.16
C GLY A 138 -39.33 15.95 4.86
N ARG A 139 -39.51 14.87 4.10
CA ARG A 139 -40.30 14.93 2.87
C ARG A 139 -41.79 14.94 3.24
N SER A 140 -42.46 16.07 3.05
CA SER A 140 -43.89 16.24 3.36
C SER A 140 -44.79 15.63 2.30
N TYR A 141 -44.39 15.68 1.02
CA TYR A 141 -45.20 15.15 -0.07
C TYR A 141 -44.38 14.37 -1.11
N ARG A 142 -44.96 13.27 -1.61
CA ARG A 142 -44.42 12.53 -2.75
C ARG A 142 -45.53 11.86 -3.54
N THR A 143 -45.65 12.16 -4.83
CA THR A 143 -46.53 11.44 -5.74
C THR A 143 -45.82 11.09 -7.04
N ARG A 144 -46.37 10.12 -7.78
CA ARG A 144 -45.88 9.69 -9.08
C ARG A 144 -47.03 9.73 -10.08
N SER A 145 -46.79 10.36 -11.23
CA SER A 145 -47.73 10.38 -12.36
C SER A 145 -46.99 9.97 -13.63
N GLY A 146 -47.26 8.75 -14.11
CA GLY A 146 -46.49 8.12 -15.18
C GLY A 146 -45.01 7.96 -14.80
N ASP A 147 -44.15 8.56 -15.61
CA ASP A 147 -42.70 8.57 -15.41
C ASP A 147 -42.22 9.77 -14.57
N ARG A 148 -43.12 10.68 -14.17
CA ARG A 148 -42.78 11.86 -13.38
C ARG A 148 -42.97 11.62 -11.89
N ILE A 149 -42.01 12.07 -11.10
CA ILE A 149 -41.98 11.99 -9.64
C ILE A 149 -41.97 13.41 -9.10
N TYR A 150 -42.97 13.73 -8.29
CA TYR A 150 -43.16 15.02 -7.65
C TYR A 150 -42.80 14.84 -6.18
N SER A 151 -41.81 15.58 -5.68
CA SER A 151 -41.42 15.54 -4.27
C SER A 151 -41.37 16.93 -3.67
N GLU A 152 -41.84 17.07 -2.43
CA GLU A 152 -41.81 18.32 -1.67
C GLU A 152 -41.31 18.09 -0.26
N TRP A 153 -40.64 19.11 0.26
CA TRP A 153 -40.19 19.25 1.63
C TRP A 153 -40.71 20.62 2.09
N ALA A 154 -41.59 20.63 3.08
CA ALA A 154 -42.23 21.84 3.56
C ALA A 154 -42.13 21.89 5.08
N LEU A 155 -41.87 23.08 5.61
CA LEU A 155 -41.95 23.37 7.04
C LEU A 155 -43.28 24.07 7.30
N GLU A 156 -44.18 23.38 7.99
CA GLU A 156 -45.56 23.81 8.18
C GLU A 156 -45.72 24.53 9.54
N PRO A 157 -46.60 25.55 9.64
CA PRO A 157 -46.94 26.12 10.94
C PRO A 157 -47.48 25.04 11.90
N GLY A 158 -47.01 25.06 13.15
CA GLY A 158 -47.32 24.05 14.16
C GLY A 158 -46.30 22.91 14.26
N GLU A 159 -45.37 22.80 13.30
CA GLU A 159 -44.26 21.85 13.41
C GLU A 159 -43.18 22.38 14.36
N THR A 160 -42.41 21.48 14.99
CA THR A 160 -41.25 21.87 15.79
C THR A 160 -40.02 22.02 14.90
N ALA A 161 -39.36 23.17 14.97
CA ALA A 161 -38.10 23.41 14.28
C ALA A 161 -36.96 23.67 15.27
N ARG A 162 -35.78 23.15 14.95
CA ARG A 162 -34.50 23.49 15.58
C ARG A 162 -33.71 24.40 14.67
N ILE A 163 -33.16 25.46 15.25
CA ILE A 163 -32.48 26.51 14.50
C ILE A 163 -31.12 26.78 15.11
N ILE A 164 -30.10 26.80 14.26
CA ILE A 164 -28.76 27.27 14.59
C ILE A 164 -28.54 28.57 13.83
N GLY A 165 -28.53 29.66 14.58
CA GLY A 165 -28.50 31.01 14.05
C GLY A 165 -27.91 32.01 15.03
N HIS A 166 -27.62 33.21 14.54
CA HIS A 166 -27.13 34.34 15.30
C HIS A 166 -28.29 35.26 15.65
N TYR A 167 -28.61 35.35 16.94
CA TYR A 167 -29.60 36.30 17.43
C TYR A 167 -29.02 37.72 17.46
N ASP A 168 -29.71 38.61 16.78
CA ASP A 168 -29.44 40.04 16.75
C ASP A 168 -30.46 40.77 17.64
N SER A 169 -29.94 41.41 18.68
CA SER A 169 -30.74 42.14 19.67
C SER A 169 -31.32 43.46 19.14
N GLU A 170 -30.73 44.08 18.11
CA GLU A 170 -31.29 45.28 17.48
C GLU A 170 -32.43 44.93 16.54
N ALA A 171 -32.26 43.86 15.74
CA ALA A 171 -33.29 43.38 14.83
C ALA A 171 -34.37 42.52 15.52
N GLN A 172 -34.12 42.08 16.76
CA GLN A 172 -34.97 41.13 17.51
C GLN A 172 -35.26 39.86 16.68
N ALA A 173 -34.25 39.40 15.95
CA ALA A 173 -34.38 38.31 14.99
C ALA A 173 -33.16 37.39 14.97
N ILE A 174 -33.39 36.12 14.64
CA ILE A 174 -32.33 35.16 14.33
C ILE A 174 -31.96 35.28 12.86
N MET A 175 -30.70 35.64 12.64
CA MET A 175 -30.04 35.77 11.36
C MET A 175 -29.05 34.61 11.17
N PHE A 176 -28.57 34.39 9.94
CA PHE A 176 -27.67 33.27 9.63
C PHE A 176 -26.27 33.71 9.17
N SER A 177 -25.86 34.94 9.51
CA SER A 177 -24.52 35.46 9.27
C SER A 177 -23.54 35.12 10.41
N ASP A 178 -22.25 35.17 10.13
CA ASP A 178 -21.15 35.10 11.10
C ASP A 178 -21.00 33.82 11.95
N LEU A 179 -21.76 32.76 11.63
CA LEU A 179 -21.70 31.47 12.33
C LEU A 179 -20.38 30.70 12.10
N GLU A 180 -19.73 30.92 10.95
CA GLU A 180 -18.47 30.23 10.58
C GLU A 180 -17.33 30.53 11.57
N ALA A 181 -17.30 31.74 12.14
CA ALA A 181 -16.30 32.15 13.13
C ALA A 181 -16.35 31.27 14.39
N PHE A 182 -17.53 30.73 14.70
CA PHE A 182 -17.78 29.85 15.85
C PHE A 182 -17.77 28.36 15.47
N SER A 183 -17.46 28.04 14.21
CA SER A 183 -17.60 26.68 13.66
C SER A 183 -19.01 26.12 13.84
N LEU A 184 -20.03 26.95 13.58
CA LEU A 184 -21.44 26.55 13.59
C LEU A 184 -22.04 26.60 12.18
N PRO A 185 -22.93 25.65 11.85
CA PRO A 185 -23.65 25.70 10.59
C PRO A 185 -24.88 26.62 10.68
N ALA A 186 -25.20 27.33 9.60
CA ALA A 186 -26.51 27.93 9.42
C ALA A 186 -27.53 26.82 9.13
N LEU A 187 -28.37 26.46 10.11
CA LEU A 187 -29.22 25.26 10.02
C LEU A 187 -30.65 25.56 10.51
N ILE A 188 -31.62 25.08 9.74
CA ILE A 188 -33.02 24.93 10.16
C ILE A 188 -33.42 23.48 9.91
N SER A 189 -33.91 22.79 10.94
CA SER A 189 -34.17 21.36 10.90
C SER A 189 -35.46 20.98 11.64
N ASP A 190 -36.23 20.04 11.10
CA ASP A 190 -37.36 19.40 11.78
C ASP A 190 -36.93 18.14 12.58
N ARG A 191 -35.64 17.80 12.52
CA ARG A 191 -35.06 16.61 13.14
C ARG A 191 -34.50 16.91 14.54
N PRO A 192 -34.29 15.89 15.39
CA PRO A 192 -33.52 16.05 16.62
C PRO A 192 -32.07 16.44 16.33
N LEU A 193 -31.48 17.26 17.22
CA LEU A 193 -30.09 17.72 17.12
C LEU A 193 -29.07 16.56 17.03
N GLU A 194 -29.41 15.41 17.62
CA GLU A 194 -28.63 14.16 17.58
C GLU A 194 -28.48 13.62 16.16
N ALA A 195 -29.55 13.73 15.35
CA ALA A 195 -29.54 13.25 13.98
C ALA A 195 -28.67 14.16 13.10
N ASP A 196 -28.80 15.48 13.24
CA ASP A 196 -28.03 16.43 12.45
C ASP A 196 -26.54 16.42 12.80
N SER A 197 -26.21 16.38 14.10
CA SER A 197 -24.82 16.22 14.55
C SER A 197 -24.25 14.87 14.12
N GLY A 198 -25.01 13.78 14.21
CA GLY A 198 -24.62 12.44 13.76
C GLY A 198 -24.32 12.36 12.27
N ASP A 199 -25.16 12.95 11.41
CA ASP A 199 -24.95 12.99 9.96
C ASP A 199 -23.69 13.79 9.58
N ARG A 200 -23.42 14.89 10.29
CA ARG A 200 -22.17 15.67 10.11
C ARG A 200 -20.94 14.87 10.54
N LEU A 201 -20.99 14.18 11.69
CA LEU A 201 -19.90 13.30 12.13
C LEU A 201 -19.62 12.20 11.10
N PHE A 202 -20.66 11.59 10.55
CA PHE A 202 -20.51 10.57 9.51
C PHE A 202 -19.91 11.14 8.23
N GLY A 203 -20.41 12.29 7.76
CA GLY A 203 -19.86 12.98 6.60
C GLY A 203 -18.40 13.42 6.80
N ALA A 204 -18.05 13.89 8.00
CA ALA A 204 -16.68 14.23 8.37
C ALA A 204 -15.77 12.99 8.35
N ALA A 205 -16.19 11.92 9.00
CA ALA A 205 -15.48 10.66 9.05
C ALA A 205 -15.14 10.11 7.67
N ILE A 206 -16.12 10.05 6.75
CA ILE A 206 -15.88 9.56 5.38
C ILE A 206 -14.86 10.44 4.68
N ARG A 207 -15.04 11.77 4.70
CA ARG A 207 -14.15 12.69 3.98
C ARG A 207 -12.72 12.62 4.52
N ILE A 208 -12.55 12.59 5.84
CA ILE A 208 -11.25 12.49 6.47
C ILE A 208 -10.61 11.12 6.17
N SER A 209 -11.39 10.03 6.22
CA SER A 209 -10.88 8.70 5.90
C SER A 209 -10.40 8.62 4.44
N VAL A 210 -11.19 9.13 3.49
CA VAL A 210 -10.78 9.21 2.07
C VAL A 210 -9.55 10.11 1.91
N ALA A 211 -9.50 11.26 2.60
CA ALA A 211 -8.35 12.15 2.58
C ALA A 211 -7.07 11.47 3.09
N THR A 212 -7.13 10.71 4.19
CA THR A 212 -5.94 9.99 4.70
C THR A 212 -5.46 8.91 3.73
N GLY A 213 -6.38 8.22 3.06
CA GLY A 213 -6.05 7.25 2.01
C GLY A 213 -5.38 7.91 0.79
N LEU A 214 -5.94 9.02 0.32
CA LEU A 214 -5.38 9.81 -0.78
C LEU A 214 -4.04 10.46 -0.43
N LEU A 215 -3.83 10.85 0.83
CA LEU A 215 -2.57 11.42 1.32
C LEU A 215 -1.45 10.39 1.15
N ALA A 216 -1.66 9.18 1.65
CA ALA A 216 -0.70 8.10 1.48
C ALA A 216 -0.47 7.80 0.00
N LEU A 217 -1.53 7.64 -0.79
CA LEU A 217 -1.39 7.40 -2.23
C LEU A 217 -0.58 8.52 -2.91
N GLY A 218 -0.91 9.79 -2.69
CA GLY A 218 -0.24 10.93 -3.29
C GLY A 218 1.24 11.01 -2.92
N LEU A 219 1.58 10.84 -1.64
CA LEU A 219 2.97 10.81 -1.18
C LEU A 219 3.76 9.67 -1.82
N ALA A 220 3.17 8.48 -1.88
CA ALA A 220 3.81 7.31 -2.49
C ALA A 220 4.05 7.47 -4.00
N LEU A 221 3.05 7.97 -4.75
CA LEU A 221 3.18 8.26 -6.17
C LEU A 221 4.26 9.34 -6.40
N GLY A 222 4.32 10.36 -5.55
CA GLY A 222 5.33 11.41 -5.59
C GLY A 222 6.75 10.90 -5.33
N LEU A 223 6.94 10.09 -4.29
CA LEU A 223 8.23 9.45 -3.99
C LEU A 223 8.69 8.54 -5.14
N THR A 224 7.75 7.82 -5.76
CA THR A 224 8.03 6.98 -6.93
C THR A 224 8.45 7.83 -8.14
N ALA A 225 7.75 8.95 -8.40
CA ALA A 225 8.10 9.89 -9.47
C ALA A 225 9.50 10.51 -9.29
N LEU A 226 9.90 10.78 -8.04
CA LEU A 226 11.22 11.29 -7.65
C LEU A 226 12.34 10.24 -7.66
N LYS A 227 12.08 9.02 -8.15
CA LYS A 227 13.04 7.90 -8.13
C LYS A 227 13.52 7.52 -6.72
N VAL A 228 12.72 7.72 -5.67
CA VAL A 228 13.05 7.19 -4.34
C VAL A 228 12.76 5.69 -4.33
N HIS A 229 13.78 4.91 -4.69
CA HIS A 229 13.71 3.45 -4.83
C HIS A 229 14.30 2.71 -3.61
N ARG A 230 15.11 3.40 -2.81
CA ARG A 230 15.64 2.87 -1.54
C ARG A 230 14.48 2.69 -0.58
N PHE A 231 14.16 1.43 -0.34
CA PHE A 231 12.99 1.03 0.42
C PHE A 231 12.93 1.70 1.82
N TRP A 232 14.05 1.77 2.55
CA TRP A 232 14.10 2.43 3.87
C TRP A 232 13.87 3.94 3.82
N VAL A 233 14.41 4.61 2.80
CA VAL A 233 14.18 6.05 2.59
C VAL A 233 12.72 6.30 2.27
N TYR A 234 12.12 5.44 1.44
CA TYR A 234 10.70 5.48 1.10
C TYR A 234 9.83 5.32 2.36
N VAL A 235 10.07 4.31 3.18
CA VAL A 235 9.32 4.04 4.43
C VAL A 235 9.44 5.18 5.43
N LEU A 236 10.66 5.67 5.65
CA LEU A 236 10.92 6.77 6.58
C LEU A 236 10.21 8.05 6.11
N ALA A 237 10.40 8.43 4.85
CA ALA A 237 9.80 9.62 4.26
C ALA A 237 8.27 9.56 4.32
N MET A 238 7.69 8.40 3.98
CA MET A 238 6.25 8.17 4.04
C MET A 238 5.70 8.30 5.47
N THR A 239 6.37 7.67 6.43
CA THR A 239 5.97 7.69 7.85
C THR A 239 6.01 9.11 8.40
N LEU A 240 7.12 9.83 8.17
CA LEU A 240 7.28 11.21 8.63
C LEU A 240 6.27 12.15 7.96
N ALA A 241 6.06 12.01 6.66
CA ALA A 241 5.13 12.87 5.93
C ALA A 241 3.67 12.63 6.35
N VAL A 242 3.21 11.38 6.42
CA VAL A 242 1.83 11.06 6.85
C VAL A 242 1.62 11.48 8.31
N THR A 243 2.51 11.08 9.22
CA THR A 243 2.35 11.37 10.65
C THR A 243 2.44 12.87 10.91
N GLY A 244 3.40 13.55 10.29
CA GLY A 244 3.59 14.99 10.43
C GLY A 244 2.41 15.79 9.91
N THR A 245 1.90 15.46 8.71
CA THR A 245 0.75 16.17 8.12
C THR A 245 -0.54 15.95 8.90
N LEU A 246 -0.86 14.70 9.27
CA LEU A 246 -2.06 14.42 10.08
C LEU A 246 -2.00 15.07 11.46
N SER A 247 -0.83 15.03 12.12
CA SER A 247 -0.64 15.68 13.43
C SER A 247 -0.77 17.19 13.33
N ALA A 248 -0.14 17.81 12.33
CA ALA A 248 -0.19 19.26 12.14
C ALA A 248 -1.62 19.75 11.86
N LEU A 249 -2.35 19.08 10.96
CA LEU A 249 -3.73 19.42 10.62
C LEU A 249 -4.68 19.19 11.80
N GLY A 250 -4.55 18.06 12.50
CA GLY A 250 -5.36 17.74 13.68
C GLY A 250 -5.18 18.76 14.81
N VAL A 251 -3.92 19.09 15.16
CA VAL A 251 -3.61 20.07 16.21
C VAL A 251 -4.06 21.48 15.82
N ALA A 252 -3.84 21.89 14.57
CA ALA A 252 -4.25 23.21 14.10
C ALA A 252 -5.77 23.39 14.17
N LYS A 253 -6.55 22.39 13.74
CA LYS A 253 -8.01 22.45 13.80
C LYS A 253 -8.53 22.44 15.23
N LEU A 254 -7.97 21.57 16.08
CA LEU A 254 -8.36 21.48 17.48
C LEU A 254 -8.06 22.79 18.24
N LYS A 255 -6.96 23.47 17.91
CA LYS A 255 -6.66 24.83 18.40
C LYS A 255 -7.75 25.83 18.00
N GLN A 256 -8.14 25.82 16.73
CA GLN A 256 -9.21 26.70 16.23
C GLN A 256 -10.53 26.43 16.97
N GLU A 257 -10.94 25.16 17.08
CA GLU A 257 -12.18 24.74 17.76
C GLU A 257 -12.24 25.21 19.22
N TRP A 258 -11.18 24.95 19.99
CA TRP A 258 -11.12 25.35 21.41
C TRP A 258 -11.04 26.86 21.59
N SER A 259 -10.36 27.58 20.68
CA SER A 259 -10.37 29.03 20.71
C SER A 259 -11.75 29.62 20.41
N ALA A 260 -12.47 29.06 19.44
CA ALA A 260 -13.79 29.53 19.02
C ALA A 260 -14.85 29.35 20.11
N ILE A 261 -14.84 28.20 20.80
CA ILE A 261 -15.79 27.96 21.90
C ILE A 261 -15.46 28.81 23.13
N ALA A 262 -14.17 29.07 23.41
CA ALA A 262 -13.78 29.97 24.48
C ALA A 262 -14.21 31.42 24.21
N THR A 263 -14.06 31.90 22.97
CA THR A 263 -14.54 33.24 22.58
C THR A 263 -16.07 33.33 22.62
N LEU A 264 -16.79 32.26 22.23
CA LEU A 264 -18.24 32.21 22.34
C LEU A 264 -18.68 32.32 23.81
N TYR A 265 -18.04 31.54 24.69
CA TYR A 265 -18.33 31.57 26.12
C TYR A 265 -18.11 32.96 26.72
N GLU A 266 -16.94 33.56 26.47
CA GLU A 266 -16.62 34.90 26.97
C GLU A 266 -17.63 35.94 26.50
N ALA A 267 -18.02 35.91 25.22
CA ALA A 267 -19.00 36.83 24.67
C ALA A 267 -20.36 36.71 25.38
N ARG A 268 -20.85 35.48 25.64
CA ARG A 268 -22.09 35.27 26.41
C ARG A 268 -21.92 35.65 27.89
N TYR A 269 -20.77 35.38 28.48
CA TYR A 269 -20.49 35.72 29.88
C TYR A 269 -20.45 37.24 30.11
N GLU A 270 -19.86 38.01 29.20
CA GLU A 270 -19.84 39.48 29.28
C GLU A 270 -21.24 40.09 29.24
N GLN A 271 -22.18 39.48 28.52
CA GLN A 271 -23.57 39.93 28.41
C GLN A 271 -24.34 39.78 29.73
N LEU A 272 -23.89 38.91 30.64
CA LEU A 272 -24.45 38.81 31.98
C LEU A 272 -24.31 40.12 32.75
N ASN A 273 -23.28 40.94 32.48
CA ASN A 273 -23.11 42.21 33.18
C ASN A 273 -24.26 43.19 32.97
N GLY A 274 -24.97 43.11 31.83
CA GLY A 274 -26.17 43.89 31.54
C GLY A 274 -27.49 43.26 32.01
N HIS A 275 -27.50 41.96 32.34
CA HIS A 275 -28.71 41.16 32.57
C HIS A 275 -28.61 40.23 33.79
N LYS A 276 -27.89 40.64 34.85
CA LYS A 276 -27.58 39.81 36.04
C LYS A 276 -28.80 39.19 36.74
N ASN A 277 -30.01 39.71 36.50
CA ASN A 277 -31.23 39.23 37.13
C ASN A 277 -32.04 38.26 36.25
N ASN A 278 -31.60 37.91 35.04
CA ASN A 278 -32.30 36.94 34.20
C ASN A 278 -31.85 35.50 34.53
N PRO A 279 -32.66 34.69 35.24
CA PRO A 279 -32.27 33.34 35.66
C PRO A 279 -32.11 32.38 34.47
N LEU A 280 -32.81 32.61 33.35
CA LEU A 280 -32.70 31.77 32.16
C LEU A 280 -31.35 31.98 31.46
N LEU A 281 -30.91 33.23 31.36
CA LEU A 281 -29.59 33.58 30.80
C LEU A 281 -28.44 33.05 31.69
N LEU A 282 -28.58 33.14 33.02
CA LEU A 282 -27.61 32.55 33.96
C LEU A 282 -27.51 31.04 33.82
N ALA A 283 -28.65 30.35 33.72
CA ALA A 283 -28.70 28.90 33.52
C ALA A 283 -28.05 28.49 32.20
N ASP A 284 -28.32 29.21 31.10
CA ASP A 284 -27.75 28.91 29.78
C ASP A 284 -26.21 29.03 29.76
N VAL A 285 -25.67 30.13 30.30
CA VAL A 285 -24.22 30.34 30.35
C VAL A 285 -23.54 29.28 31.23
N ALA A 286 -24.12 28.96 32.39
CA ALA A 286 -23.60 27.91 33.25
C ALA A 286 -23.67 26.51 32.61
N ALA A 287 -24.76 26.18 31.92
CA ALA A 287 -24.90 24.93 31.17
C ALA A 287 -23.85 24.82 30.07
N LEU A 288 -23.65 25.88 29.29
CA LEU A 288 -22.58 25.96 28.29
C LEU A 288 -21.21 25.69 28.90
N GLN A 289 -20.87 26.30 30.05
CA GLN A 289 -19.61 26.06 30.73
C GLN A 289 -19.41 24.58 31.11
N GLN A 290 -20.45 23.96 31.66
CA GLN A 290 -20.42 22.57 32.11
C GLN A 290 -20.26 21.61 30.91
N LEU A 291 -20.98 21.84 29.82
CA LEU A 291 -20.85 21.07 28.58
C LEU A 291 -19.46 21.17 27.97
N ILE A 292 -18.88 22.38 27.95
CA ILE A 292 -17.50 22.59 27.47
C ILE A 292 -16.52 21.73 28.30
N ARG A 293 -16.65 21.71 29.63
CA ARG A 293 -15.81 20.89 30.53
C ARG A 293 -16.01 19.39 30.30
N GLN A 294 -17.26 18.94 30.18
CA GLN A 294 -17.60 17.53 29.93
C GLN A 294 -17.13 17.03 28.56
N SER A 295 -17.05 17.92 27.56
CA SER A 295 -16.63 17.57 26.19
C SER A 295 -15.14 17.29 26.00
N THR A 296 -14.35 17.26 27.08
CA THR A 296 -12.90 17.01 27.02
C THR A 296 -12.58 15.51 26.88
N SER A 297 -12.51 15.02 25.63
CA SER A 297 -12.24 13.62 25.30
C SER A 297 -10.77 13.35 24.94
N GLY A 298 -10.10 12.38 25.57
CA GLY A 298 -8.73 12.01 25.18
C GLY A 298 -7.64 12.91 25.79
N TRP A 299 -6.37 12.65 25.47
CA TRP A 299 -5.25 13.34 26.14
C TRP A 299 -4.95 14.73 25.54
N LEU A 300 -5.07 14.87 24.21
CA LEU A 300 -4.83 16.12 23.49
C LEU A 300 -5.87 17.19 23.79
N ASP A 301 -7.16 16.84 23.78
CA ASP A 301 -8.22 17.77 24.18
C ASP A 301 -8.03 18.23 25.63
N ARG A 302 -7.70 17.32 26.56
CA ARG A 302 -7.42 17.68 27.96
C ARG A 302 -6.21 18.60 28.12
N TRP A 303 -5.22 18.49 27.25
CA TRP A 303 -4.06 19.37 27.25
C TRP A 303 -4.40 20.75 26.65
N MET A 304 -5.16 20.78 25.56
CA MET A 304 -5.57 22.01 24.87
C MET A 304 -6.61 22.80 25.67
N PHE A 305 -7.57 22.13 26.28
CA PHE A 305 -8.53 22.72 27.20
C PHE A 305 -7.82 23.47 28.34
N ARG A 306 -6.86 22.81 29.02
CA ARG A 306 -6.09 23.42 30.12
C ARG A 306 -5.25 24.61 29.67
N SER A 307 -4.72 24.57 28.45
CA SER A 307 -3.84 25.64 27.95
C SER A 307 -4.60 26.83 27.36
N LEU A 308 -5.74 26.61 26.70
CA LEU A 308 -6.44 27.64 25.93
C LEU A 308 -7.77 28.10 26.53
N VAL A 309 -8.43 27.28 27.35
CA VAL A 309 -9.86 27.47 27.69
C VAL A 309 -10.11 27.52 29.19
N GLU A 310 -9.45 26.70 30.00
CA GLU A 310 -9.74 26.55 31.44
C GLU A 310 -9.74 27.89 32.21
N LYS A 311 -8.80 28.78 31.89
CA LYS A 311 -8.70 30.12 32.52
C LYS A 311 -9.73 31.14 32.00
N ARG A 312 -10.40 30.83 30.89
CA ARG A 312 -11.36 31.69 30.17
C ARG A 312 -12.81 31.29 30.46
N LEU A 313 -13.05 30.40 31.43
CA LEU A 313 -14.37 29.89 31.81
C LEU A 313 -14.73 30.25 33.26
N PRO A 314 -14.88 31.54 33.63
CA PRO A 314 -15.41 31.92 34.95
C PRO A 314 -16.82 31.35 35.15
N LEU A 315 -17.13 30.83 36.34
CA LEU A 315 -18.48 30.35 36.67
C LEU A 315 -19.31 31.53 37.19
N PRO A 316 -20.54 31.77 36.69
CA PRO A 316 -21.43 32.78 37.27
C PRO A 316 -21.93 32.34 38.66
N ASP A 317 -22.30 33.29 39.52
CA ASP A 317 -22.93 32.98 40.81
C ASP A 317 -24.36 32.47 40.56
N LEU A 318 -24.67 31.27 41.08
CA LEU A 318 -25.93 30.57 40.86
C LEU A 318 -26.65 30.36 42.19
N ASP A 319 -27.98 30.52 42.19
CA ASP A 319 -28.84 30.07 43.28
C ASP A 319 -29.22 28.58 43.11
N ASP A 320 -29.85 28.00 44.13
CA ASP A 320 -30.18 26.56 44.14
C ASP A 320 -31.16 26.19 43.00
N GLN A 321 -32.10 27.09 42.67
CA GLN A 321 -33.08 26.85 41.60
C GLN A 321 -32.45 26.92 40.20
N THR A 322 -31.57 27.89 39.95
CA THR A 322 -30.85 27.98 38.67
C THR A 322 -29.87 26.82 38.52
N THR A 323 -29.25 26.37 39.61
CA THR A 323 -28.37 25.18 39.60
C THR A 323 -29.13 23.92 39.18
N ALA A 324 -30.35 23.71 39.68
CA ALA A 324 -31.19 22.58 39.26
C ALA A 324 -31.55 22.65 37.77
N ARG A 325 -31.88 23.84 37.24
CA ARG A 325 -32.12 24.05 35.81
C ARG A 325 -30.88 23.78 34.95
N VAL A 326 -29.69 24.16 35.41
CA VAL A 326 -28.43 23.86 34.71
C VAL A 326 -28.26 22.35 34.56
N GLN A 327 -28.51 21.58 35.63
CA GLN A 327 -28.45 20.13 35.58
C GLN A 327 -29.47 19.56 34.59
N GLU A 328 -30.70 20.07 34.59
CA GLU A 328 -31.75 19.67 33.66
C GLU A 328 -31.36 19.92 32.19
N ILE A 329 -30.83 21.11 31.86
CA ILE A 329 -30.35 21.43 30.51
C ILE A 329 -29.23 20.47 30.09
N VAL A 330 -28.28 20.21 30.97
CA VAL A 330 -27.12 19.34 30.69
C VAL A 330 -27.52 17.86 30.59
N GLU A 331 -28.48 17.39 31.39
CA GLU A 331 -28.98 16.00 31.34
C GLU A 331 -29.86 15.74 30.12
N ASN A 332 -30.68 16.72 29.73
CA ASN A 332 -31.50 16.67 28.54
C ASN A 332 -30.70 16.92 27.25
N GLN A 333 -29.40 17.20 27.37
CA GLN A 333 -28.52 17.44 26.25
C GLN A 333 -28.46 16.20 25.34
N PRO A 334 -28.88 16.33 24.06
CA PRO A 334 -28.91 15.21 23.14
C PRO A 334 -27.50 14.66 22.85
N GLN A 335 -27.21 13.40 23.20
CA GLN A 335 -25.94 12.75 22.83
C GLN A 335 -26.04 12.22 21.40
N GLY A 336 -25.25 12.80 20.49
CA GLY A 336 -25.25 12.42 19.07
C GLY A 336 -25.05 10.91 18.88
N ARG A 337 -26.10 10.20 18.45
CA ARG A 337 -26.04 8.77 18.14
C ARG A 337 -25.60 8.54 16.70
N TYR A 338 -24.59 7.70 16.54
CA TYR A 338 -24.04 7.36 15.22
C TYR A 338 -24.95 6.38 14.46
N GLN A 339 -25.91 6.91 13.68
CA GLN A 339 -26.93 6.09 12.98
C GLN A 339 -26.37 5.13 11.91
N HIS A 340 -25.13 5.31 11.45
CA HIS A 340 -24.53 4.55 10.35
C HIS A 340 -23.35 3.64 10.75
N SER A 341 -23.25 3.27 12.03
CA SER A 341 -22.13 2.47 12.56
C SER A 341 -21.89 1.17 11.77
N ILE A 342 -22.95 0.42 11.43
CA ILE A 342 -22.84 -0.84 10.65
C ILE A 342 -22.20 -0.60 9.27
N LYS A 343 -22.61 0.47 8.56
CA LYS A 343 -22.05 0.78 7.24
C LYS A 343 -20.56 1.11 7.35
N SER A 344 -20.15 1.88 8.36
CA SER A 344 -18.75 2.19 8.63
C SER A 344 -17.92 0.93 8.91
N TRP A 345 -18.44 0.00 9.71
CA TRP A 345 -17.79 -1.31 9.95
C TRP A 345 -17.63 -2.14 8.67
N ILE A 346 -18.63 -2.17 7.79
CA ILE A 346 -18.53 -2.88 6.50
C ILE A 346 -17.45 -2.26 5.62
N PHE A 347 -17.39 -0.93 5.52
CA PHE A 347 -16.34 -0.24 4.75
C PHE A 347 -14.94 -0.46 5.35
N ALA A 348 -14.82 -0.42 6.68
CA ALA A 348 -13.56 -0.66 7.39
C ALA A 348 -13.05 -2.09 7.14
N ALA A 349 -13.92 -3.10 7.25
CA ALA A 349 -13.58 -4.50 7.00
C ALA A 349 -13.22 -4.73 5.53
N GLY A 350 -14.02 -4.21 4.60
CA GLY A 350 -13.77 -4.36 3.16
C GLY A 350 -12.43 -3.76 2.73
N SER A 351 -12.10 -2.56 3.23
CA SER A 351 -10.82 -1.90 2.95
C SER A 351 -9.63 -2.60 3.60
N ALA A 352 -9.78 -3.13 4.83
CA ALA A 352 -8.74 -3.95 5.48
C ALA A 352 -8.43 -5.22 4.68
N VAL A 353 -9.46 -5.96 4.26
CA VAL A 353 -9.29 -7.19 3.45
C VAL A 353 -8.62 -6.87 2.11
N LEU A 354 -9.07 -5.81 1.43
CA LEU A 354 -8.46 -5.37 0.16
C LEU A 354 -7.01 -4.92 0.36
N SER A 355 -6.70 -4.23 1.46
CA SER A 355 -5.34 -3.85 1.81
C SER A 355 -4.44 -5.08 1.96
N VAL A 356 -4.87 -6.11 2.71
CA VAL A 356 -4.11 -7.35 2.88
C VAL A 356 -3.90 -8.09 1.55
N LEU A 357 -4.92 -8.14 0.70
CA LEU A 357 -4.82 -8.74 -0.63
C LEU A 357 -3.79 -8.01 -1.50
N LEU A 358 -3.80 -6.68 -1.49
CA LEU A 358 -2.84 -5.87 -2.24
C LEU A 358 -1.43 -5.99 -1.69
N ILE A 359 -1.25 -6.11 -0.36
CA ILE A 359 0.06 -6.44 0.24
C ILE A 359 0.56 -7.75 -0.35
N PHE A 360 -0.27 -8.78 -0.35
CA PHE A 360 0.12 -10.10 -0.86
C PHE A 360 0.54 -10.04 -2.34
N LEU A 361 -0.21 -9.32 -3.18
CA LEU A 361 0.15 -9.09 -4.57
C LEU A 361 1.44 -8.26 -4.71
N ALA A 362 1.61 -7.23 -3.89
CA ALA A 362 2.80 -6.39 -3.89
C ALA A 362 4.05 -7.20 -3.52
N ILE A 363 4.00 -8.03 -2.47
CA ILE A 363 5.09 -8.94 -2.08
C ILE A 363 5.49 -9.83 -3.26
N ARG A 364 4.50 -10.40 -3.98
CA ARG A 364 4.77 -11.24 -5.16
C ARG A 364 5.50 -10.47 -6.26
N THR A 365 5.11 -9.23 -6.53
CA THR A 365 5.76 -8.40 -7.57
C THR A 365 7.17 -7.94 -7.18
N VAL A 366 7.43 -7.72 -5.89
CA VAL A 366 8.73 -7.26 -5.36
C VAL A 366 9.74 -8.40 -5.20
N LYS A 367 9.29 -9.66 -5.16
CA LYS A 367 10.15 -10.85 -5.00
C LYS A 367 11.34 -10.89 -5.97
N LEU A 368 11.10 -10.60 -7.24
CA LEU A 368 12.16 -10.64 -8.26
C LEU A 368 13.16 -9.49 -8.11
N LYS A 369 12.68 -8.29 -7.77
CA LYS A 369 13.55 -7.15 -7.45
C LYS A 369 14.49 -7.49 -6.29
N ARG A 370 13.96 -8.07 -5.21
CA ARG A 370 14.78 -8.39 -4.03
C ARG A 370 15.75 -9.54 -4.28
N LEU A 371 15.38 -10.47 -5.15
CA LEU A 371 16.29 -11.51 -5.59
C LEU A 371 17.49 -10.90 -6.34
N ILE A 372 17.26 -9.92 -7.23
CA ILE A 372 18.33 -9.16 -7.89
C ILE A 372 19.20 -8.45 -6.83
N GLU A 373 18.59 -7.68 -5.93
CA GLU A 373 19.33 -6.95 -4.87
C GLU A 373 20.09 -7.87 -3.88
N ALA A 374 19.71 -9.14 -3.77
CA ALA A 374 20.31 -10.11 -2.84
C ALA A 374 21.34 -11.04 -3.49
N VAL A 375 21.41 -11.09 -4.82
CA VAL A 375 22.42 -11.87 -5.55
C VAL A 375 23.59 -10.94 -5.89
N PRO A 376 24.82 -11.24 -5.46
CA PRO A 376 25.95 -10.41 -5.83
C PRO A 376 26.25 -10.53 -7.33
N THR A 377 26.63 -9.42 -7.97
CA THR A 377 27.22 -9.45 -9.31
C THR A 377 28.58 -10.16 -9.22
N SER A 378 28.71 -11.30 -9.90
CA SER A 378 29.96 -12.04 -10.06
C SER A 378 30.71 -11.54 -11.30
N SER A 379 32.03 -11.70 -11.32
CA SER A 379 32.78 -11.67 -12.59
C SER A 379 32.70 -13.03 -13.28
N THR A 380 32.97 -13.08 -14.57
CA THR A 380 32.98 -14.32 -15.35
C THR A 380 33.95 -15.36 -14.77
N ARG A 381 35.11 -14.91 -14.29
CA ARG A 381 36.13 -15.76 -13.64
C ARG A 381 35.80 -16.12 -12.20
N GLY A 382 35.07 -15.26 -11.50
CA GLY A 382 34.61 -15.47 -10.13
C GLY A 382 33.25 -16.18 -10.03
N LEU A 383 32.75 -16.74 -11.15
CA LEU A 383 31.44 -17.38 -11.19
C LEU A 383 31.41 -18.61 -10.28
N SER A 384 30.45 -18.65 -9.36
CA SER A 384 30.21 -19.79 -8.50
C SER A 384 28.95 -20.55 -8.91
N PHE A 385 28.95 -21.87 -8.66
CA PHE A 385 27.83 -22.75 -9.00
C PHE A 385 26.55 -22.32 -8.26
N GLY A 386 25.44 -22.13 -8.98
CA GLY A 386 24.17 -21.66 -8.42
C GLY A 386 23.62 -20.41 -9.09
N LEU A 387 22.64 -19.75 -8.46
CA LEU A 387 22.06 -18.52 -8.99
C LEU A 387 23.07 -17.36 -8.92
N SER A 388 23.40 -16.82 -10.08
CA SER A 388 24.47 -15.82 -10.23
C SER A 388 24.04 -14.70 -11.16
N GLU A 389 24.55 -13.51 -10.87
CA GLU A 389 24.37 -12.32 -11.69
C GLU A 389 25.68 -12.00 -12.42
N LEU A 390 25.61 -11.72 -13.71
CA LEU A 390 26.74 -11.34 -14.55
C LEU A 390 26.39 -10.11 -15.38
N LYS A 391 27.40 -9.29 -15.66
CA LYS A 391 27.31 -8.13 -16.57
C LYS A 391 28.47 -8.23 -17.54
N GLY A 392 28.17 -8.20 -18.83
CA GLY A 392 29.21 -8.34 -19.85
C GLY A 392 28.68 -8.06 -21.26
N MET A 393 29.59 -8.06 -22.22
CA MET A 393 29.28 -7.88 -23.63
C MET A 393 28.93 -9.24 -24.26
N VAL A 394 27.90 -9.24 -25.09
CA VAL A 394 27.56 -10.41 -25.92
C VAL A 394 28.60 -10.57 -27.01
N ASP A 395 29.23 -11.73 -27.07
CA ASP A 395 30.18 -12.14 -28.10
C ASP A 395 29.80 -13.50 -28.69
N VAL A 396 30.26 -13.79 -29.91
CA VAL A 396 29.95 -15.00 -30.68
C VAL A 396 31.20 -15.56 -31.32
N ASP A 397 31.29 -16.88 -31.46
CA ASP A 397 32.42 -17.56 -32.09
C ASP A 397 31.96 -18.47 -33.24
N ASP A 398 32.93 -19.09 -33.94
CA ASP A 398 32.63 -20.00 -35.06
C ASP A 398 31.86 -21.25 -34.63
N ALA A 399 31.95 -21.64 -33.35
CA ALA A 399 31.17 -22.74 -32.79
C ALA A 399 29.69 -22.35 -32.57
N HIS A 400 29.44 -21.08 -32.25
CA HIS A 400 28.10 -20.53 -32.00
C HIS A 400 27.83 -19.30 -32.89
N PRO A 401 27.65 -19.50 -34.21
CA PRO A 401 27.50 -18.39 -35.14
C PRO A 401 26.20 -17.60 -34.89
N PRO A 402 26.20 -16.27 -35.10
CA PRO A 402 25.01 -15.45 -34.91
C PRO A 402 23.93 -15.80 -35.94
N ILE A 403 22.68 -15.77 -35.50
CA ILE A 403 21.50 -15.92 -36.36
C ILE A 403 21.12 -14.58 -36.99
N ARG A 404 20.22 -14.61 -37.99
CA ARG A 404 19.74 -13.41 -38.67
C ARG A 404 18.24 -13.20 -38.44
N ASP A 405 17.86 -11.96 -38.19
CA ASP A 405 16.46 -11.62 -37.99
C ASP A 405 15.68 -11.72 -39.33
N PRO A 406 14.42 -12.21 -39.30
CA PRO A 406 13.65 -12.48 -40.53
C PRO A 406 13.13 -11.22 -41.24
N LEU A 407 13.23 -10.02 -40.65
CA LEU A 407 12.69 -8.78 -41.24
C LEU A 407 13.77 -7.92 -41.89
N LYS A 408 14.89 -7.68 -41.20
CA LYS A 408 15.98 -6.80 -41.62
C LYS A 408 17.27 -7.55 -41.96
N ASN A 409 17.33 -8.86 -41.71
CA ASN A 409 18.50 -9.70 -41.95
C ASN A 409 19.77 -9.28 -41.16
N GLU A 410 19.57 -8.60 -40.02
CA GLU A 410 20.60 -8.19 -39.07
C GLU A 410 21.10 -9.39 -38.25
N LYS A 411 22.39 -9.40 -37.91
CA LYS A 411 22.99 -10.43 -37.05
C LYS A 411 22.49 -10.25 -35.61
N CYS A 412 22.14 -11.33 -34.94
CA CYS A 412 21.68 -11.33 -33.57
C CYS A 412 21.94 -12.68 -32.90
N VAL A 413 21.89 -12.72 -31.56
CA VAL A 413 21.97 -13.97 -30.79
C VAL A 413 20.59 -14.48 -30.38
N ALA A 414 19.57 -13.61 -30.41
CA ALA A 414 18.19 -13.98 -30.19
C ALA A 414 17.24 -12.98 -30.87
N TYR A 415 16.11 -13.47 -31.40
CA TYR A 415 15.03 -12.62 -31.86
C TYR A 415 13.64 -13.18 -31.51
N ALA A 416 12.66 -12.29 -31.43
CA ALA A 416 11.24 -12.59 -31.36
C ALA A 416 10.52 -11.84 -32.49
N TYR A 417 9.93 -12.60 -33.39
CA TYR A 417 9.25 -12.15 -34.60
C TYR A 417 7.75 -12.43 -34.51
N LYS A 418 6.94 -11.45 -34.88
CA LYS A 418 5.48 -11.52 -34.82
C LYS A 418 4.87 -10.89 -36.06
N VAL A 419 3.93 -11.61 -36.68
CA VAL A 419 3.07 -11.10 -37.75
C VAL A 419 1.65 -11.00 -37.22
N GLU A 420 1.08 -9.81 -37.34
CA GLU A 420 -0.30 -9.53 -36.95
C GLU A 420 -1.10 -9.06 -38.17
N GLU A 421 -2.29 -9.60 -38.34
CA GLU A 421 -3.21 -9.22 -39.41
C GLU A 421 -4.37 -8.42 -38.83
N ARG A 422 -4.85 -7.47 -39.61
CA ARG A 422 -5.91 -6.54 -39.26
C ARG A 422 -7.27 -7.21 -39.43
N GLU A 423 -8.07 -7.32 -38.38
CA GLU A 423 -9.46 -7.81 -38.43
C GLU A 423 -10.44 -6.67 -38.08
N GLY A 424 -11.41 -6.42 -38.98
CA GLY A 424 -12.48 -5.43 -38.81
C GLY A 424 -12.32 -4.16 -39.67
N GLY A 425 -13.30 -3.26 -39.59
CA GLY A 425 -13.32 -1.99 -40.32
C GLY A 425 -13.77 -0.81 -39.43
N GLY A 426 -13.08 0.33 -39.53
CA GLY A 426 -13.45 1.55 -38.79
C GLY A 426 -12.96 1.58 -37.34
N LYS A 427 -13.88 1.80 -36.38
CA LYS A 427 -13.57 1.98 -34.94
C LYS A 427 -13.27 0.69 -34.17
N ASP A 428 -13.64 -0.48 -34.70
CA ASP A 428 -13.52 -1.79 -34.03
C ASP A 428 -12.35 -2.64 -34.55
N ASP A 429 -11.39 -1.99 -35.21
CA ASP A 429 -10.19 -2.63 -35.74
C ASP A 429 -9.33 -3.28 -34.64
N LYS A 430 -9.06 -4.59 -34.78
CA LYS A 430 -8.22 -5.37 -33.87
C LYS A 430 -7.15 -6.12 -34.64
N TRP A 431 -5.93 -6.10 -34.10
CA TRP A 431 -4.81 -6.87 -34.63
C TRP A 431 -4.83 -8.29 -34.07
N ARG A 432 -4.88 -9.29 -34.94
CA ARG A 432 -4.80 -10.72 -34.60
C ARG A 432 -3.43 -11.28 -34.96
N THR A 433 -2.79 -12.00 -34.04
CA THR A 433 -1.52 -12.69 -34.34
C THR A 433 -1.78 -13.83 -35.33
N VAL A 434 -1.06 -13.83 -36.46
CA VAL A 434 -1.11 -14.89 -37.48
C VAL A 434 0.13 -15.77 -37.40
N GLU A 435 1.27 -15.19 -37.07
CA GLU A 435 2.53 -15.91 -36.94
C GLU A 435 3.33 -15.36 -35.76
N GLU A 436 3.92 -16.24 -34.97
CA GLU A 436 4.85 -15.90 -33.91
C GLU A 436 6.01 -16.89 -33.93
N ARG A 437 7.23 -16.38 -34.10
CA ARG A 437 8.46 -17.16 -34.18
C ARG A 437 9.51 -16.54 -33.27
N SER A 438 10.23 -17.36 -32.53
CA SER A 438 11.39 -16.91 -31.76
C SER A 438 12.53 -17.89 -31.95
N ASP A 439 13.74 -17.37 -32.08
CA ASP A 439 14.95 -18.17 -32.23
C ASP A 439 16.07 -17.56 -31.39
N ARG A 440 16.98 -18.41 -30.92
CA ARG A 440 18.06 -18.03 -30.01
C ARG A 440 19.20 -19.04 -30.11
N VAL A 441 20.43 -18.56 -29.98
CA VAL A 441 21.65 -19.38 -30.00
C VAL A 441 22.49 -19.10 -28.76
N PRO A 442 23.27 -20.08 -28.27
CA PRO A 442 24.25 -19.84 -27.22
C PRO A 442 25.22 -18.73 -27.62
N PHE A 443 25.68 -17.96 -26.64
CA PHE A 443 26.62 -16.87 -26.86
C PHE A 443 27.55 -16.68 -25.67
N TRP A 444 28.70 -16.06 -25.90
CA TRP A 444 29.65 -15.71 -24.85
C TRP A 444 29.25 -14.41 -24.19
N LEU A 445 29.32 -14.37 -22.87
CA LEU A 445 29.25 -13.15 -22.08
C LEU A 445 30.66 -12.82 -21.61
N GLU A 446 31.22 -11.75 -22.17
CA GLU A 446 32.60 -11.31 -21.92
C GLU A 446 32.65 -10.12 -20.95
N ASP A 447 33.50 -10.22 -19.94
CA ASP A 447 33.84 -9.12 -19.04
C ASP A 447 35.39 -8.95 -19.00
N PRO A 448 35.94 -7.94 -18.30
CA PRO A 448 37.39 -7.74 -18.23
C PRO A 448 38.20 -8.91 -17.62
N HIS A 449 37.53 -9.90 -17.03
CA HIS A 449 38.15 -11.02 -16.32
C HIS A 449 38.09 -12.35 -17.09
N GLY A 450 37.28 -12.43 -18.15
CA GLY A 450 37.11 -13.62 -18.97
C GLY A 450 35.76 -13.69 -19.69
N LYS A 451 35.40 -14.90 -20.11
CA LYS A 451 34.14 -15.19 -20.82
C LYS A 451 33.43 -16.40 -20.25
N VAL A 452 32.11 -16.34 -20.20
CA VAL A 452 31.23 -17.44 -19.77
C VAL A 452 30.20 -17.71 -20.85
N LEU A 453 29.96 -18.98 -21.15
CA LEU A 453 28.96 -19.38 -22.13
C LEU A 453 27.56 -19.25 -21.52
N VAL A 454 26.63 -18.64 -22.26
CA VAL A 454 25.23 -18.49 -21.89
C VAL A 454 24.38 -19.30 -22.85
N HIS A 455 23.61 -20.24 -22.32
CA HIS A 455 22.60 -21.02 -23.02
C HIS A 455 21.24 -20.35 -22.82
N PRO A 456 20.72 -19.54 -23.77
CA PRO A 456 19.57 -18.66 -23.54
C PRO A 456 18.22 -19.38 -23.58
N GLU A 457 18.19 -20.71 -23.72
CA GLU A 457 16.96 -21.50 -23.68
C GLU A 457 16.21 -21.26 -22.37
N GLY A 458 14.92 -20.93 -22.48
CA GLY A 458 14.08 -20.61 -21.32
C GLY A 458 14.34 -19.25 -20.65
N ALA A 459 15.34 -18.49 -21.11
CA ALA A 459 15.54 -17.13 -20.66
C ALA A 459 14.37 -16.23 -21.08
N THR A 460 13.94 -15.37 -20.14
CA THR A 460 13.14 -14.19 -20.48
C THR A 460 14.10 -13.12 -20.99
N ILE A 461 14.01 -12.75 -22.27
CA ILE A 461 14.92 -11.79 -22.91
C ILE A 461 14.22 -10.45 -23.10
N GLU A 462 14.82 -9.37 -22.59
CA GLU A 462 14.44 -8.00 -22.91
C GLU A 462 15.29 -7.50 -24.08
N TYR A 463 14.65 -7.44 -25.24
CA TYR A 463 15.29 -7.07 -26.50
C TYR A 463 15.49 -5.54 -26.62
N PRO A 464 16.72 -5.04 -26.81
CA PRO A 464 17.00 -3.61 -26.95
C PRO A 464 16.56 -3.03 -28.29
N LYS A 465 16.67 -3.80 -29.37
CA LYS A 465 16.32 -3.36 -30.73
C LYS A 465 14.94 -3.84 -31.13
N PHE A 466 14.19 -2.94 -31.78
CA PHE A 466 12.82 -3.16 -32.24
C PHE A 466 12.66 -2.59 -33.64
N HIS A 467 12.21 -3.41 -34.58
CA HIS A 467 11.82 -2.97 -35.92
C HIS A 467 10.36 -3.35 -36.19
N GLN A 468 9.63 -2.47 -36.85
CA GLN A 468 8.25 -2.72 -37.24
C GLN A 468 8.02 -2.23 -38.67
N GLU A 469 7.37 -3.05 -39.47
CA GLU A 469 7.01 -2.73 -40.85
C GLU A 469 5.55 -3.15 -41.08
N THR A 470 4.79 -2.36 -41.85
CA THR A 470 3.40 -2.70 -42.20
C THR A 470 3.31 -2.85 -43.70
N ARG A 471 2.81 -4.00 -44.19
CA ARG A 471 2.61 -4.27 -45.62
C ARG A 471 1.17 -4.73 -45.82
N GLY A 472 0.35 -3.88 -46.46
CA GLY A 472 -1.10 -4.11 -46.59
C GLY A 472 -1.78 -4.20 -45.22
N ASP A 473 -2.57 -5.24 -45.01
CA ASP A 473 -3.29 -5.51 -43.75
C ASP A 473 -2.45 -6.25 -42.70
N ARG A 474 -1.15 -6.42 -42.94
CA ARG A 474 -0.24 -7.14 -42.04
C ARG A 474 0.81 -6.23 -41.43
N ARG A 475 1.00 -6.35 -40.12
CA ARG A 475 2.05 -5.72 -39.33
C ARG A 475 3.09 -6.77 -38.95
N TYR A 476 4.32 -6.53 -39.37
CA TYR A 476 5.51 -7.32 -39.06
C TYR A 476 6.29 -6.63 -37.97
N THR A 477 6.60 -7.35 -36.90
CA THR A 477 7.33 -6.83 -35.75
C THR A 477 8.46 -7.78 -35.41
N VAL A 478 9.68 -7.26 -35.31
CA VAL A 478 10.83 -8.03 -34.80
C VAL A 478 11.48 -7.29 -33.64
N ARG A 479 11.87 -8.07 -32.64
CA ARG A 479 12.66 -7.65 -31.48
C ARG A 479 13.90 -8.50 -31.44
N LEU A 480 15.08 -7.90 -31.30
CA LEU A 480 16.33 -8.65 -31.38
C LEU A 480 17.36 -8.21 -30.34
N LEU A 481 18.20 -9.16 -29.95
CA LEU A 481 19.36 -8.98 -29.09
C LEU A 481 20.59 -9.09 -29.99
N ASP A 482 21.23 -7.96 -30.21
CA ASP A 482 22.37 -7.84 -31.13
C ASP A 482 23.64 -8.46 -30.53
N THR A 483 24.57 -8.80 -31.41
CA THR A 483 25.96 -9.04 -31.08
C THR A 483 26.63 -7.75 -30.56
N PHE A 484 27.63 -7.89 -29.69
CA PHE A 484 28.42 -6.77 -29.14
C PHE A 484 27.62 -5.74 -28.34
N VAL A 485 26.57 -6.19 -27.65
CA VAL A 485 25.78 -5.37 -26.72
C VAL A 485 26.04 -5.81 -25.30
N ASN A 486 26.19 -4.84 -24.39
CA ASN A 486 26.28 -5.12 -22.96
C ASN A 486 24.92 -5.60 -22.43
N VAL A 487 24.93 -6.72 -21.74
CA VAL A 487 23.73 -7.31 -21.12
C VAL A 487 23.96 -7.61 -19.65
N TYR A 488 22.91 -7.38 -18.90
CA TYR A 488 22.66 -7.93 -17.58
C TYR A 488 22.10 -9.34 -17.74
N CYS A 489 22.75 -10.33 -17.13
CA CYS A 489 22.33 -11.73 -17.15
C CYS A 489 22.16 -12.22 -15.70
N LEU A 490 20.97 -12.67 -15.36
CA LEU A 490 20.66 -13.36 -14.11
C LEU A 490 20.20 -14.77 -14.46
N GLY A 491 20.97 -15.78 -14.07
CA GLY A 491 20.64 -17.17 -14.39
C GLY A 491 21.39 -18.16 -13.51
N PHE A 492 21.17 -19.45 -13.74
CA PHE A 492 21.82 -20.49 -12.97
C PHE A 492 23.16 -20.85 -13.60
N ALA A 493 24.25 -20.65 -12.85
CA ALA A 493 25.57 -21.14 -13.18
C ALA A 493 25.65 -22.64 -12.86
N GLY A 494 25.64 -23.46 -13.91
CA GLY A 494 25.79 -24.91 -13.83
C GLY A 494 26.96 -25.39 -14.68
N LEU A 495 27.23 -26.69 -14.63
CA LEU A 495 28.22 -27.30 -15.53
C LEU A 495 27.79 -27.10 -16.99
N ASP A 496 28.75 -26.76 -17.83
CA ASP A 496 28.52 -26.68 -19.27
C ASP A 496 28.25 -28.09 -19.84
N LYS A 497 27.28 -28.16 -20.77
CA LYS A 497 26.79 -29.44 -21.32
C LYS A 497 27.83 -30.09 -22.22
N GLU A 498 28.65 -29.28 -22.87
CA GLU A 498 29.68 -29.74 -23.81
C GLU A 498 31.02 -29.96 -23.12
N GLN A 499 31.32 -29.20 -22.06
CA GLN A 499 32.57 -29.28 -21.31
C GLN A 499 32.31 -29.20 -19.81
N SER A 500 32.35 -30.35 -19.13
CA SER A 500 32.01 -30.44 -17.70
C SER A 500 33.08 -29.85 -16.76
N ASP A 501 34.15 -29.25 -17.28
CA ASP A 501 35.23 -28.61 -16.52
C ASP A 501 35.01 -27.11 -16.27
N ARG A 502 33.97 -26.52 -16.87
CA ARG A 502 33.65 -25.09 -16.75
C ARG A 502 32.19 -24.85 -16.41
N LEU A 503 31.91 -23.63 -15.93
CA LEU A 503 30.56 -23.17 -15.65
C LEU A 503 29.98 -22.42 -16.86
N SER A 504 28.69 -22.65 -17.12
CA SER A 504 27.86 -21.93 -18.07
C SER A 504 26.58 -21.43 -17.39
N ILE A 505 25.98 -20.39 -17.95
CA ILE A 505 24.68 -19.90 -17.50
C ILE A 505 23.57 -20.58 -18.28
N ARG A 506 22.58 -21.11 -17.56
CA ARG A 506 21.44 -21.84 -18.14
C ARG A 506 20.18 -21.67 -17.30
N GLN A 507 19.07 -22.18 -17.81
CA GLN A 507 17.84 -22.31 -17.03
C GLN A 507 17.97 -23.40 -15.96
N ASP A 508 17.44 -23.12 -14.78
CA ASP A 508 17.18 -24.08 -13.70
C ASP A 508 15.68 -24.06 -13.38
N ASP A 509 15.09 -25.20 -13.04
CA ASP A 509 13.64 -25.36 -12.83
C ASP A 509 13.08 -24.42 -11.75
N SER A 510 13.94 -23.98 -10.83
CA SER A 510 13.53 -23.21 -9.65
C SER A 510 13.99 -21.74 -9.67
N SER A 511 14.78 -21.34 -10.66
CA SER A 511 15.48 -20.06 -10.67
C SER A 511 15.03 -19.16 -11.82
N PRO A 512 14.86 -17.84 -11.61
CA PRO A 512 14.55 -16.93 -12.69
C PRO A 512 15.75 -16.84 -13.65
N PHE A 513 15.47 -16.83 -14.95
CA PHE A 513 16.47 -16.62 -15.99
C PHE A 513 16.11 -15.40 -16.83
N LEU A 514 16.92 -14.34 -16.71
CA LEU A 514 16.70 -13.04 -17.33
C LEU A 514 17.96 -12.58 -18.07
N ILE A 515 17.78 -12.14 -19.31
CA ILE A 515 18.80 -11.44 -20.10
C ILE A 515 18.22 -10.08 -20.50
N SER A 516 18.92 -9.00 -20.20
CA SER A 516 18.42 -7.63 -20.45
C SER A 516 19.57 -6.70 -20.83
N ALA A 517 19.37 -5.86 -21.85
CA ALA A 517 20.31 -4.80 -22.20
C ALA A 517 20.17 -3.52 -21.34
N LYS A 518 19.15 -3.46 -20.46
CA LYS A 518 19.00 -2.36 -19.49
C LYS A 518 19.96 -2.54 -18.33
N GLU A 519 20.35 -1.41 -17.72
CA GLU A 519 21.07 -1.44 -16.45
C GLU A 519 20.21 -2.08 -15.34
N GLU A 520 20.87 -2.70 -14.36
CA GLU A 520 20.24 -3.32 -13.20
C GLU A 520 19.24 -2.36 -12.51
N GLN A 521 19.63 -1.09 -12.34
CA GLN A 521 18.80 -0.07 -11.71
C GLN A 521 17.48 0.15 -12.48
N ASP A 522 17.52 0.15 -13.80
CA ASP A 522 16.33 0.33 -14.64
C ASP A 522 15.43 -0.91 -14.64
N ILE A 523 16.00 -2.11 -14.58
CA ILE A 523 15.24 -3.37 -14.42
C ILE A 523 14.53 -3.38 -13.06
N VAL A 524 15.25 -3.01 -12.01
CA VAL A 524 14.74 -2.88 -10.64
C VAL A 524 13.63 -1.82 -10.56
N LEU A 525 13.78 -0.69 -11.27
CA LEU A 525 12.77 0.37 -11.33
C LEU A 525 11.51 -0.07 -12.08
N ASP A 526 11.63 -0.65 -13.29
CA ASP A 526 10.49 -1.08 -14.11
C ASP A 526 9.68 -2.19 -13.42
N ARG A 527 10.37 -3.15 -12.80
CA ARG A 527 9.72 -4.24 -12.07
C ARG A 527 9.26 -3.84 -10.67
N GLY A 528 9.99 -2.95 -10.00
CA GLY A 528 9.69 -2.47 -8.66
C GLY A 528 8.55 -1.46 -8.61
N ALA A 529 8.37 -0.63 -9.64
CA ALA A 529 7.36 0.44 -9.66
C ALA A 529 5.94 -0.09 -9.42
N ARG A 530 5.56 -1.22 -10.01
CA ARG A 530 4.25 -1.84 -9.78
C ARG A 530 4.06 -2.32 -8.34
N GLY A 531 5.13 -2.86 -7.75
CA GLY A 531 5.14 -3.24 -6.34
C GLY A 531 4.97 -2.05 -5.42
N PHE A 532 5.66 -0.94 -5.69
CA PHE A 532 5.51 0.29 -4.92
C PHE A 532 4.10 0.89 -5.02
N VAL A 533 3.48 0.87 -6.20
CA VAL A 533 2.07 1.29 -6.36
C VAL A 533 1.13 0.38 -5.57
N GLY A 534 1.37 -0.94 -5.56
CA GLY A 534 0.59 -1.88 -4.75
C GLY A 534 0.74 -1.61 -3.24
N ILE A 535 1.95 -1.34 -2.76
CA ILE A 535 2.23 -0.95 -1.37
C ILE A 535 1.52 0.37 -1.04
N ALA A 536 1.62 1.37 -1.93
CA ALA A 536 0.98 2.67 -1.77
C ALA A 536 -0.53 2.56 -1.56
N LEU A 537 -1.18 1.78 -2.42
CA LEU A 537 -2.62 1.59 -2.37
C LEU A 537 -3.05 0.82 -1.12
N SER A 538 -2.28 -0.20 -0.70
CA SER A 538 -2.51 -0.90 0.56
C SER A 538 -2.39 0.03 1.76
N LEU A 539 -1.38 0.90 1.80
CA LEU A 539 -1.19 1.85 2.90
C LEU A 539 -2.36 2.84 2.97
N GLY A 540 -2.79 3.36 1.82
CA GLY A 540 -3.96 4.24 1.75
C GLY A 540 -5.24 3.55 2.25
N LEU A 541 -5.47 2.30 1.85
CA LEU A 541 -6.61 1.51 2.32
C LEU A 541 -6.51 1.15 3.81
N SER A 542 -5.31 0.93 4.35
CA SER A 542 -5.12 0.66 5.77
C SER A 542 -5.37 1.90 6.61
N LEU A 543 -4.95 3.09 6.17
CA LEU A 543 -5.27 4.35 6.84
C LEU A 543 -6.76 4.64 6.79
N PHE A 544 -7.38 4.45 5.62
CA PHE A 544 -8.82 4.56 5.45
C PHE A 544 -9.56 3.60 6.40
N SER A 545 -9.13 2.34 6.49
CA SER A 545 -9.70 1.35 7.41
C SER A 545 -9.55 1.78 8.87
N ALA A 546 -8.35 2.19 9.29
CA ALA A 546 -8.10 2.63 10.67
C ALA A 546 -8.96 3.84 11.06
N THR A 547 -9.06 4.84 10.17
CA THR A 547 -9.89 6.04 10.40
C THR A 547 -11.39 5.74 10.38
N THR A 548 -11.86 4.82 9.54
CA THR A 548 -13.27 4.40 9.50
C THR A 548 -13.68 3.56 10.71
N VAL A 549 -12.77 2.80 11.33
CA VAL A 549 -13.04 2.12 12.61
C VAL A 549 -13.32 3.15 13.70
N PHE A 550 -12.44 4.15 13.87
CA PHE A 550 -12.66 5.22 14.86
C PHE A 550 -13.94 6.02 14.60
N ALA A 551 -14.34 6.13 13.34
CA ALA A 551 -15.60 6.75 12.98
C ALA A 551 -16.81 5.89 13.39
N ALA A 552 -16.72 4.57 13.24
CA ALA A 552 -17.81 3.66 13.56
C ALA A 552 -18.18 3.65 15.05
N ASP A 553 -17.19 3.95 15.91
CA ASP A 553 -17.35 4.05 17.37
C ASP A 553 -17.93 5.41 17.82
N GLY A 554 -18.14 6.37 16.90
CA GLY A 554 -18.71 7.69 17.21
C GLY A 554 -17.78 8.62 18.00
N THR A 555 -16.58 8.16 18.36
CA THR A 555 -15.58 8.90 19.14
C THR A 555 -14.62 9.70 18.26
N PHE A 556 -14.99 10.00 17.02
CA PHE A 556 -14.08 10.56 16.03
C PHE A 556 -13.52 11.92 16.47
N SER A 557 -12.24 11.95 16.82
CA SER A 557 -11.56 13.12 17.34
C SER A 557 -10.15 13.25 16.73
N PRO A 558 -9.52 14.45 16.76
CA PRO A 558 -8.19 14.64 16.20
C PRO A 558 -7.09 13.74 16.78
N ASP A 559 -7.22 13.24 18.02
CA ASP A 559 -6.30 12.24 18.59
C ASP A 559 -6.41 10.87 17.91
N ASN A 560 -7.60 10.48 17.45
CA ASN A 560 -7.78 9.27 16.65
C ASN A 560 -7.05 9.36 15.31
N LEU A 561 -6.91 10.57 14.73
CA LEU A 561 -6.11 10.77 13.51
C LEU A 561 -4.63 10.50 13.74
N MET A 562 -4.12 10.88 14.91
CA MET A 562 -2.73 10.59 15.29
C MET A 562 -2.53 9.10 15.56
N MET A 563 -3.49 8.42 16.20
CA MET A 563 -3.46 6.97 16.36
C MET A 563 -3.53 6.24 15.02
N ALA A 564 -4.41 6.68 14.12
CA ALA A 564 -4.50 6.14 12.76
C ALA A 564 -3.19 6.30 11.99
N ALA A 565 -2.47 7.42 12.18
CA ALA A 565 -1.16 7.64 11.56
C ALA A 565 -0.12 6.56 11.94
N LEU A 566 -0.22 5.97 13.14
CA LEU A 566 0.65 4.88 13.59
C LEU A 566 0.40 3.55 12.85
N ALA A 567 -0.73 3.39 12.16
CA ALA A 567 -1.01 2.21 11.34
C ALA A 567 0.00 2.06 10.19
N VAL A 568 0.46 3.18 9.61
CA VAL A 568 1.43 3.18 8.50
C VAL A 568 2.79 2.59 8.90
N PRO A 569 3.50 3.11 9.92
CA PRO A 569 4.77 2.53 10.33
C PRO A 569 4.60 1.09 10.80
N LEU A 570 3.50 0.74 11.48
CA LEU A 570 3.23 -0.62 11.91
C LEU A 570 3.11 -1.59 10.71
N LEU A 571 2.29 -1.24 9.71
CA LEU A 571 2.10 -2.05 8.51
C LEU A 571 3.40 -2.17 7.71
N LEU A 572 4.14 -1.07 7.57
CA LEU A 572 5.46 -1.08 6.92
C LEU A 572 6.45 -1.98 7.67
N CYS A 573 6.49 -1.94 9.00
CA CYS A 573 7.31 -2.84 9.82
C CYS A 573 6.95 -4.32 9.62
N ILE A 574 5.67 -4.65 9.60
CA ILE A 574 5.20 -6.03 9.34
C ILE A 574 5.62 -6.48 7.94
N TYR A 575 5.41 -5.63 6.94
CA TYR A 575 5.79 -5.88 5.55
C TYR A 575 7.29 -6.16 5.42
N ILE A 576 8.13 -5.34 6.07
CA ILE A 576 9.59 -5.50 6.14
C ILE A 576 9.95 -6.81 6.81
N GLY A 577 9.33 -7.13 7.94
CA GLY A 577 9.59 -8.37 8.67
C GLY A 577 9.39 -9.60 7.79
N ILE A 578 8.25 -9.66 7.08
CA ILE A 578 7.92 -10.77 6.15
C ILE A 578 8.95 -10.86 5.04
N LEU A 579 9.30 -9.73 4.44
CA LEU A 579 10.27 -9.64 3.36
C LEU A 579 11.66 -10.13 3.80
N HIS A 580 12.21 -9.58 4.86
CA HIS A 580 13.55 -9.96 5.35
C HIS A 580 13.61 -11.42 5.82
N TYR A 581 12.53 -11.91 6.46
CA TYR A 581 12.41 -13.32 6.81
C TYR A 581 12.55 -14.23 5.58
N ASN A 582 11.83 -13.91 4.49
CA ASN A 582 11.88 -14.69 3.26
C ASN A 582 13.28 -14.68 2.60
N ASP A 583 14.02 -13.56 2.68
CA ASP A 583 15.39 -13.51 2.17
C ASP A 583 16.33 -14.42 2.96
N ILE A 584 16.23 -14.41 4.30
CA ILE A 584 17.06 -15.27 5.16
C ILE A 584 16.77 -16.74 4.86
N VAL A 585 15.49 -17.10 4.68
CA VAL A 585 15.08 -18.46 4.28
C VAL A 585 15.64 -18.82 2.90
N PHE A 586 15.60 -17.90 1.94
CA PHE A 586 16.18 -18.11 0.61
C PHE A 586 17.69 -18.39 0.69
N LEU A 587 18.44 -17.58 1.43
CA LEU A 587 19.88 -17.77 1.64
C LEU A 587 20.18 -19.09 2.37
N LYS A 588 19.40 -19.44 3.38
CA LYS A 588 19.51 -20.73 4.08
C LYS A 588 19.31 -21.91 3.11
N ASN A 589 18.29 -21.83 2.25
CA ASN A 589 18.03 -22.85 1.24
C ASN A 589 19.14 -22.92 0.20
N ARG A 590 19.75 -21.79 -0.19
CA ARG A 590 20.93 -21.75 -1.07
C ARG A 590 22.12 -22.49 -0.45
N VAL A 591 22.41 -22.25 0.83
CA VAL A 591 23.46 -22.98 1.56
C VAL A 591 23.18 -24.49 1.61
N ASN A 592 21.94 -24.87 1.93
CA ASN A 592 21.55 -26.28 1.99
C ASN A 592 21.65 -26.99 0.63
N ARG A 593 21.26 -26.32 -0.47
CA ARG A 593 21.41 -26.85 -1.83
C ARG A 593 22.87 -27.02 -2.21
N ALA A 594 23.72 -26.02 -1.93
CA ALA A 594 25.15 -26.12 -2.18
C ALA A 594 25.77 -27.30 -1.42
N ARG A 595 25.32 -27.56 -0.17
CA ARG A 595 25.77 -28.72 0.60
C ARG A 595 25.30 -30.04 -0.02
N ALA A 596 24.03 -30.15 -0.42
CA ALA A 596 23.49 -31.35 -1.04
C ALA A 596 24.22 -31.72 -2.35
N ASN A 597 24.67 -30.72 -3.12
CA ASN A 597 25.47 -30.95 -4.33
C ASN A 597 26.84 -31.57 -3.99
N ILE A 598 27.50 -31.09 -2.93
CA ILE A 598 28.76 -31.68 -2.42
C ILE A 598 28.51 -33.12 -2.00
N ASP A 599 27.48 -33.36 -1.19
CA ASP A 599 27.16 -34.70 -0.68
C ASP A 599 26.86 -35.68 -1.82
N THR A 600 26.20 -35.23 -2.90
CA THR A 600 25.92 -36.04 -4.10
C THR A 600 27.20 -36.47 -4.81
N ILE A 601 28.16 -35.57 -5.00
CA ILE A 601 29.45 -35.90 -5.66
C ILE A 601 30.31 -36.80 -4.78
N LEU A 602 30.31 -36.58 -3.47
CA LEU A 602 31.01 -37.47 -2.54
C LEU A 602 30.40 -38.87 -2.54
N GLN A 603 29.07 -38.98 -2.64
CA GLN A 603 28.40 -40.28 -2.77
C GLN A 603 28.76 -40.96 -4.10
N GLN A 604 28.74 -40.23 -5.22
CA GLN A 604 29.16 -40.78 -6.52
C GLN A 604 30.60 -41.32 -6.48
N ARG A 605 31.54 -40.58 -5.88
CA ARG A 605 32.92 -41.03 -5.67
C ARG A 605 32.98 -42.26 -4.77
N HIS A 606 32.22 -42.26 -3.68
CA HIS A 606 32.11 -43.39 -2.75
C HIS A 606 31.66 -44.67 -3.46
N ASP A 607 30.67 -44.57 -4.35
CA ASP A 607 30.08 -45.69 -5.09
C ASP A 607 31.04 -46.33 -6.12
N LEU A 608 32.15 -45.66 -6.47
CA LEU A 608 33.16 -46.20 -7.39
C LEU A 608 34.14 -47.17 -6.70
N TRP A 609 34.40 -47.00 -5.40
CA TRP A 609 35.41 -47.78 -4.66
C TRP A 609 35.16 -49.30 -4.67
N PRO A 610 33.94 -49.83 -4.54
CA PRO A 610 33.69 -51.28 -4.55
C PRO A 610 34.05 -51.95 -5.88
N ASN A 611 33.80 -51.29 -7.01
CA ASN A 611 34.14 -51.83 -8.32
C ASN A 611 35.65 -51.79 -8.57
N LEU A 612 36.31 -50.73 -8.09
CA LEU A 612 37.76 -50.63 -8.11
C LEU A 612 38.43 -51.72 -7.25
N GLU A 613 37.92 -51.97 -6.04
CA GLU A 613 38.44 -52.98 -5.12
C GLU A 613 38.50 -54.36 -5.77
N LYS A 614 37.47 -54.74 -6.53
CA LYS A 614 37.41 -56.04 -7.22
C LYS A 614 38.56 -56.20 -8.23
N VAL A 615 38.86 -55.15 -8.99
CA VAL A 615 39.92 -55.16 -10.01
C VAL A 615 41.31 -55.12 -9.36
N VAL A 616 41.51 -54.24 -8.37
CA VAL A 616 42.79 -54.10 -7.66
C VAL A 616 43.11 -55.37 -6.86
N LYS A 617 42.12 -56.01 -6.24
CA LYS A 617 42.32 -57.27 -5.49
C LYS A 617 42.74 -58.43 -6.39
N ALA A 618 42.29 -58.45 -7.65
CA ALA A 618 42.65 -59.50 -8.61
C ALA A 618 44.10 -59.40 -9.08
N SER A 619 44.65 -58.19 -9.23
CA SER A 619 46.00 -57.97 -9.78
C SER A 619 47.06 -57.57 -8.74
N MET A 620 46.67 -56.96 -7.61
CA MET A 620 47.56 -56.45 -6.57
C MET A 620 47.30 -57.10 -5.20
N ALA A 621 47.08 -58.42 -5.18
CA ALA A 621 46.77 -59.16 -3.94
C ALA A 621 47.85 -59.02 -2.83
N HIS A 622 49.10 -58.74 -3.21
CA HIS A 622 50.22 -58.58 -2.27
C HIS A 622 50.29 -57.17 -1.64
N GLU A 623 49.56 -56.18 -2.17
CA GLU A 623 49.54 -54.79 -1.71
C GLU A 623 48.53 -54.59 -0.57
N LYS A 624 48.73 -55.32 0.53
CA LYS A 624 47.80 -55.36 1.68
C LYS A 624 47.51 -53.98 2.27
N GLN A 625 48.49 -53.07 2.27
CA GLN A 625 48.34 -51.73 2.82
C GLN A 625 47.39 -50.87 1.96
N LEU A 626 47.50 -50.96 0.63
CA LEU A 626 46.61 -50.24 -0.30
C LEU A 626 45.19 -50.81 -0.24
N LEU A 627 45.03 -52.13 -0.24
CA LEU A 627 43.73 -52.79 -0.11
C LEU A 627 43.03 -52.45 1.21
N LYS A 628 43.79 -52.34 2.32
CA LYS A 628 43.24 -51.89 3.61
C LYS A 628 42.75 -50.45 3.54
N ALA A 629 43.48 -49.56 2.86
CA ALA A 629 43.07 -48.16 2.71
C ALA A 629 41.83 -48.01 1.82
N ILE A 630 41.73 -48.79 0.73
CA ILE A 630 40.53 -48.87 -0.13
C ILE A 630 39.33 -49.39 0.66
N ALA A 631 39.51 -50.46 1.45
CA ALA A 631 38.46 -51.00 2.30
C ALA A 631 37.96 -49.98 3.35
N GLN A 632 38.86 -49.13 3.88
CA GLN A 632 38.49 -48.04 4.78
C GLN A 632 37.67 -46.95 4.08
N LEU A 633 38.00 -46.58 2.84
CA LEU A 633 37.21 -45.62 2.05
C LEU A 633 35.82 -46.16 1.72
N ARG A 634 35.73 -47.45 1.37
CA ARG A 634 34.44 -48.13 1.15
C ARG A 634 33.58 -48.19 2.41
N ALA A 635 34.18 -48.30 3.60
CA ALA A 635 33.44 -48.30 4.86
C ALA A 635 33.01 -46.88 5.30
N ALA A 636 33.68 -45.84 4.80
CA ALA A 636 33.44 -44.46 5.18
C ALA A 636 32.35 -43.82 4.31
N ASN A 637 31.08 -44.01 4.71
CA ASN A 637 29.94 -43.44 3.99
C ASN A 637 29.86 -41.91 4.22
N PRO A 638 29.99 -41.07 3.16
CA PRO A 638 29.93 -39.61 3.28
C PRO A 638 28.57 -39.11 3.78
N ALA A 639 27.47 -39.81 3.51
CA ALA A 639 26.12 -39.43 3.93
C ALA A 639 25.91 -39.43 5.46
N THR A 640 26.77 -40.12 6.21
CA THR A 640 26.69 -40.20 7.68
C THR A 640 27.48 -39.08 8.39
N MET A 641 28.18 -38.22 7.64
CA MET A 641 29.08 -37.22 8.19
C MET A 641 28.40 -35.84 8.35
N GLU A 642 27.84 -35.56 9.53
CA GLU A 642 27.16 -34.29 9.81
C GLU A 642 28.11 -33.07 9.86
N THR A 643 29.37 -33.27 10.25
CA THR A 643 30.32 -32.16 10.44
C THR A 643 31.23 -31.97 9.21
N GLY A 644 31.35 -30.72 8.73
CA GLY A 644 32.24 -30.38 7.62
C GLY A 644 33.71 -30.78 7.80
N LYS A 645 34.21 -30.80 9.05
CA LYS A 645 35.56 -31.29 9.39
C LYS A 645 35.77 -32.78 9.11
N ASN A 646 34.71 -33.60 9.19
CA ASN A 646 34.82 -35.04 8.94
C ASN A 646 34.85 -35.32 7.43
N VAL A 647 34.07 -34.56 6.67
CA VAL A 647 34.09 -34.59 5.20
C VAL A 647 35.46 -34.21 4.64
N GLU A 648 36.09 -33.15 5.18
CA GLU A 648 37.43 -32.74 4.71
C GLU A 648 38.50 -33.80 4.97
N LYS A 649 38.43 -34.46 6.13
CA LYS A 649 39.33 -35.58 6.45
C LYS A 649 39.14 -36.76 5.50
N LEU A 650 37.91 -37.05 5.11
CA LEU A 650 37.59 -38.11 4.15
C LEU A 650 38.18 -37.78 2.77
N ILE A 651 37.94 -36.58 2.25
CA ILE A 651 38.47 -36.13 0.96
C ILE A 651 40.01 -36.19 0.96
N GLY A 652 40.65 -35.68 2.01
CA GLY A 652 42.12 -35.71 2.13
C GLY A 652 42.69 -37.13 2.26
N PHE A 653 41.96 -38.06 2.88
CA PHE A 653 42.34 -39.48 2.92
C PHE A 653 42.17 -40.13 1.54
N GLU A 654 41.06 -39.86 0.86
CA GLU A 654 40.75 -40.33 -0.49
C GLU A 654 41.83 -39.92 -1.49
N GLN A 655 42.20 -38.64 -1.52
CA GLN A 655 43.28 -38.13 -2.37
C GLN A 655 44.62 -38.85 -2.12
N LYS A 656 44.96 -39.13 -0.85
CA LYS A 656 46.19 -39.87 -0.51
C LYS A 656 46.16 -41.29 -1.06
N VAL A 657 45.02 -41.98 -0.96
CA VAL A 657 44.86 -43.34 -1.48
C VAL A 657 44.92 -43.35 -3.00
N THR A 658 44.23 -42.42 -3.68
CA THR A 658 44.27 -42.31 -5.15
C THR A 658 45.67 -42.04 -5.67
N ARG A 659 46.44 -41.14 -5.03
CA ARG A 659 47.85 -40.89 -5.40
C ARG A 659 48.75 -42.10 -5.15
N ALA A 660 48.58 -42.77 -4.02
CA ALA A 660 49.33 -44.00 -3.71
C ALA A 660 49.01 -45.11 -4.72
N MET A 661 47.76 -45.23 -5.15
CA MET A 661 47.35 -46.16 -6.18
C MET A 661 47.99 -45.81 -7.53
N GLN A 662 47.95 -44.55 -7.96
CA GLN A 662 48.56 -44.11 -9.22
C GLN A 662 50.06 -44.43 -9.29
N ALA A 663 50.79 -44.17 -8.21
CA ALA A 663 52.22 -44.50 -8.11
C ALA A 663 52.49 -46.01 -8.17
N ARG A 664 51.54 -46.84 -7.70
CA ARG A 664 51.68 -48.30 -7.74
C ARG A 664 51.29 -48.89 -9.08
N ILE A 665 50.27 -48.35 -9.78
CA ILE A 665 49.82 -48.81 -11.10
C ILE A 665 50.97 -48.84 -12.12
N GLU A 666 51.95 -47.93 -12.02
CA GLU A 666 53.13 -47.93 -12.91
C GLU A 666 53.96 -49.23 -12.82
N ASN A 667 53.89 -49.96 -11.70
CA ASN A 667 54.59 -51.24 -11.53
C ASN A 667 53.79 -52.46 -12.02
N TYR A 668 52.53 -52.27 -12.45
CA TYR A 668 51.60 -53.33 -12.86
C TYR A 668 51.01 -53.03 -14.26
N PRO A 669 51.71 -53.43 -15.34
CA PRO A 669 51.32 -53.11 -16.72
C PRO A 669 49.89 -53.56 -17.11
N GLU A 670 49.42 -54.67 -16.54
CA GLU A 670 48.08 -55.21 -16.75
C GLU A 670 46.98 -54.32 -16.17
N LEU A 671 47.27 -53.55 -15.12
CA LEU A 671 46.36 -52.58 -14.53
C LEU A 671 46.37 -51.25 -15.27
N LYS A 672 47.52 -50.87 -15.83
CA LYS A 672 47.68 -49.64 -16.61
C LYS A 672 46.78 -49.61 -17.85
N ASN A 673 46.56 -50.76 -18.47
CA ASN A 673 45.69 -50.90 -19.65
C ASN A 673 44.24 -51.30 -19.29
N ASN A 674 43.89 -51.38 -18.00
CA ASN A 674 42.56 -51.78 -17.59
C ASN A 674 41.57 -50.63 -17.73
N GLU A 675 40.52 -50.82 -18.54
CA GLU A 675 39.49 -49.82 -18.83
C GLU A 675 38.78 -49.31 -17.56
N VAL A 676 38.56 -50.17 -16.55
CA VAL A 676 37.91 -49.80 -15.29
C VAL A 676 38.79 -48.85 -14.47
N ILE A 677 40.11 -49.09 -14.44
CA ILE A 677 41.06 -48.21 -13.74
C ILE A 677 41.21 -46.88 -14.48
N GLY A 678 41.32 -46.91 -15.81
CA GLY A 678 41.35 -45.69 -16.63
C GLY A 678 40.12 -44.82 -16.41
N LYS A 679 38.91 -45.41 -16.46
CA LYS A 679 37.65 -44.71 -16.18
C LYS A 679 37.57 -44.19 -14.74
N PHE A 680 37.99 -44.97 -13.76
CA PHE A 680 38.03 -44.53 -12.35
C PHE A 680 38.91 -43.28 -12.19
N MET A 681 40.14 -43.32 -12.72
CA MET A 681 41.08 -42.21 -12.60
C MET A 681 40.57 -40.96 -13.32
N ALA A 682 39.92 -41.11 -14.48
CA ALA A 682 39.29 -40.02 -15.20
C ALA A 682 38.14 -39.37 -14.40
N ILE A 683 37.20 -40.18 -13.89
CA ILE A 683 36.06 -39.68 -13.09
C ILE A 683 36.54 -39.04 -11.78
N MET A 684 37.55 -39.62 -11.13
CA MET A 684 38.13 -39.04 -9.91
C MET A 684 38.81 -37.68 -10.17
N ALA A 685 39.52 -37.53 -11.28
CA ALA A 685 40.14 -36.26 -11.66
C ALA A 685 39.09 -35.20 -12.02
N GLU A 686 38.06 -35.57 -12.78
CA GLU A 686 36.97 -34.68 -13.18
C GLU A 686 36.14 -34.22 -11.96
N THR A 687 35.75 -35.16 -11.09
CA THR A 687 34.98 -34.85 -9.88
C THR A 687 35.78 -34.07 -8.84
N GLU A 688 37.12 -34.13 -8.84
CA GLU A 688 37.96 -33.31 -7.96
C GLU A 688 37.90 -31.83 -8.32
N ASN A 689 38.04 -31.51 -9.61
CA ASN A 689 37.88 -30.13 -10.10
C ASN A 689 36.46 -29.62 -9.79
N TYR A 690 35.45 -30.45 -10.03
CA TYR A 690 34.06 -30.09 -9.74
C TYR A 690 33.79 -29.91 -8.23
N LEU A 691 34.33 -30.78 -7.39
CA LEU A 691 34.23 -30.68 -5.94
C LEU A 691 34.87 -29.39 -5.41
N SER A 692 35.99 -28.96 -5.99
CA SER A 692 36.62 -27.67 -5.67
C SER A 692 35.68 -26.49 -5.94
N LEU A 693 35.02 -26.48 -7.11
CA LEU A 693 34.04 -25.45 -7.47
C LEU A 693 32.82 -25.45 -6.52
N LEU A 694 32.28 -26.62 -6.18
CA LEU A 694 31.16 -26.75 -5.25
C LEU A 694 31.51 -26.31 -3.83
N ARG A 695 32.73 -26.62 -3.35
CA ARG A 695 33.22 -26.16 -2.05
C ARG A 695 33.34 -24.64 -1.99
N ASN A 696 33.91 -24.02 -3.01
CA ASN A 696 34.00 -22.56 -3.10
C ASN A 696 32.61 -21.92 -3.08
N SER A 697 31.67 -22.46 -3.87
CA SER A 697 30.27 -21.99 -3.88
C SER A 697 29.56 -22.15 -2.52
N TYR A 698 29.77 -23.27 -1.82
CA TYR A 698 29.23 -23.47 -0.48
C TYR A 698 29.80 -22.45 0.51
N THR A 699 31.12 -22.25 0.52
CA THR A 699 31.79 -21.31 1.42
C THR A 699 31.33 -19.88 1.19
N GLU A 700 31.20 -19.45 -0.08
CA GLU A 700 30.66 -18.15 -0.44
C GLU A 700 29.19 -18.01 0.03
N SER A 701 28.34 -18.98 -0.28
CA SER A 701 26.93 -18.97 0.13
C SER A 701 26.76 -18.93 1.65
N ALA A 702 27.58 -19.70 2.40
CA ALA A 702 27.59 -19.71 3.86
C ALA A 702 28.09 -18.38 4.43
N MET A 703 29.07 -17.75 3.80
CA MET A 703 29.55 -16.42 4.17
C MET A 703 28.45 -15.36 4.02
N ILE A 704 27.80 -15.32 2.85
CA ILE A 704 26.69 -14.37 2.58
C ILE A 704 25.56 -14.56 3.59
N TYR A 705 25.13 -15.82 3.82
CA TYR A 705 24.10 -16.13 4.81
C TYR A 705 24.50 -15.71 6.24
N ASN A 706 25.72 -16.04 6.67
CA ASN A 706 26.21 -15.70 8.01
C ASN A 706 26.35 -14.18 8.22
N THR A 707 26.83 -13.45 7.22
CA THR A 707 26.89 -11.99 7.26
C THR A 707 25.48 -11.40 7.32
N ARG A 708 24.51 -11.95 6.58
CA ARG A 708 23.12 -11.48 6.57
C ARG A 708 22.48 -11.61 7.95
N ILE A 709 22.54 -12.77 8.60
CA ILE A 709 21.95 -12.98 9.93
C ILE A 709 22.62 -12.18 11.06
N GLN A 710 23.82 -11.61 10.80
CA GLN A 710 24.56 -10.76 11.73
C GLN A 710 24.38 -9.26 11.47
N SER A 711 23.79 -8.87 10.33
CA SER A 711 23.62 -7.47 9.93
C SER A 711 22.30 -6.89 10.44
N PHE A 712 22.27 -5.61 10.82
CA PHE A 712 21.01 -4.91 11.14
C PHE A 712 20.26 -4.57 9.84
N PRO A 713 18.92 -4.78 9.77
CA PRO A 713 17.99 -5.21 10.83
C PRO A 713 17.77 -6.73 10.93
N ASP A 714 18.30 -7.53 10.01
CA ASP A 714 18.13 -8.98 9.94
C ASP A 714 18.51 -9.71 11.24
N LEU A 715 19.45 -9.17 12.01
CA LEU A 715 19.87 -9.64 13.33
C LEU A 715 18.69 -9.83 14.30
N ILE A 716 17.69 -8.93 14.27
CA ILE A 716 16.52 -8.99 15.16
C ILE A 716 15.68 -10.22 14.79
N LEU A 717 15.38 -10.39 13.51
CA LEU A 717 14.62 -11.53 12.99
C LEU A 717 15.39 -12.84 13.20
N ALA A 718 16.70 -12.83 12.97
CA ALA A 718 17.57 -13.99 13.16
C ALA A 718 17.52 -14.50 14.61
N LYS A 719 17.60 -13.60 15.59
CA LYS A 719 17.47 -13.93 17.01
C LYS A 719 16.06 -14.41 17.38
N LEU A 720 15.02 -13.70 16.91
CA LEU A 720 13.63 -14.02 17.22
C LEU A 720 13.22 -15.41 16.70
N PHE A 721 13.61 -15.75 15.47
CA PHE A 721 13.27 -17.02 14.81
C PHE A 721 14.37 -18.09 14.91
N ARG A 722 15.43 -17.85 15.70
CA ARG A 722 16.52 -18.80 15.98
C ARG A 722 17.27 -19.29 14.73
N PHE A 723 17.49 -18.41 13.76
CA PHE A 723 18.37 -18.72 12.62
C PHE A 723 19.82 -18.91 13.10
N ARG A 724 20.39 -20.08 12.80
CA ARG A 724 21.76 -20.44 13.20
C ARG A 724 22.73 -20.23 12.05
N ALA A 725 23.98 -19.89 12.39
CA ALA A 725 25.06 -19.76 11.42
C ALA A 725 25.37 -21.11 10.74
N ALA A 726 25.65 -21.07 9.45
CA ALA A 726 26.09 -22.22 8.68
C ALA A 726 27.58 -22.51 8.97
N PRO A 727 27.98 -23.79 9.11
CA PRO A 727 29.37 -24.16 9.32
C PRO A 727 30.20 -23.87 8.07
N ARG A 728 31.43 -23.35 8.24
CA ARG A 728 32.36 -23.14 7.11
C ARG A 728 33.07 -24.46 6.76
N LEU A 729 33.18 -24.74 5.47
CA LEU A 729 34.11 -25.74 4.94
C LEU A 729 35.44 -25.03 4.68
N THR A 730 36.53 -25.53 5.26
CA THR A 730 37.89 -25.04 5.04
C THR A 730 38.54 -25.84 3.94
#